data_AF-A0A955CCR4-F1
#
_entry.id   AF-A0A955CCR4-F1
#
_cell.length_a   1.000
_cell.length_b   1.000
_cell.length_c   1.000
_cell.angle_alpha   90.00
_cell.angle_beta   90.00
_cell.angle_gamma   90.00
#
_symmetry.space_group_name_H-M   'P 1'
#
loop_
_entity.id
_entity.type
_entity.pdbx_description
1 polymer ?
#
loop_
_entity_poly.entity_id
_entity_poly.type
_entity_poly.pdbx_seq_one_letter_code
_entity_poly.pdbx_strand_id
1 'polypeptide(L)'
;GISAQMAKQDEIVAHLSFWPMLMMYETRPIMGAIFEPMTADLAGALNGKMDMLLYDWLNGDQGQVDDWLNGYETNASYDNLAYAWKKPKSENSEHIAAAPEANPGEYRIDYLALSALNNHGVPDTAVTIVGSWLEHWREQLENLGNQVEQAWIDLRDNVVAFVLKLRDEFGASFTQIANVLYHELGQSLTSVARILSSDLGATLTSVVQAIWDGATHNFGEIATALYSGVTTNVGNIASALWNETSANLAQVAQALWAIPQVDLGELAEGLYDGVTHNFGSIAKAIFEGVTTNLADLAGALWDIGPASYADVAKGLWAIPSVDLGELAEAMYDGVTTNYGSIAKAIYSAVTTNLANIADALWDIGPATYANVASGLWAIPSTTIPQIAGALYNGVTTNLANVVKGLYGGVTTSYSSIASGLWNGIGGINLSNVASALWNGVSGISLTSVASALWNGVSGINLTNVATALWNGTSGITLTNVATALWNGTSGINLTNVATALWNGIGGINIASVSRALWNGIGGINLANVATALWNGVSGVDLDDVAWGLWNGISGINLANVVNALWNGIGGISINNVAHALWYGIGGVGIEDVASALWNGISSSSHFDVAWGLWNGIGGLDLGNIVYALVNGVGLSTAAAWNIAYQL
;
A
#
# COMPACT_ATOMS: atom_id res chain seq x y z
N GLY A 1 -34.83 -31.93 83.20
CA GLY A 1 -33.93 -32.90 83.86
C GLY A 1 -32.74 -33.19 82.96
N ILE A 2 -32.97 -33.81 81.80
CA ILE A 2 -31.92 -34.16 80.82
C ILE A 2 -31.67 -33.04 79.79
N SER A 3 -32.62 -32.13 79.59
CA SER A 3 -32.51 -31.02 78.62
C SER A 3 -31.67 -29.80 79.06
N ALA A 4 -31.19 -29.75 80.31
CA ALA A 4 -30.34 -28.65 80.81
C ALA A 4 -28.84 -29.00 80.90
N GLN A 5 -28.49 -30.28 80.69
CA GLN A 5 -27.09 -30.72 80.65
C GLN A 5 -26.51 -30.75 79.23
N MET A 6 -27.34 -30.96 78.19
CA MET A 6 -26.87 -30.89 76.79
C MET A 6 -26.56 -29.44 76.35
N ALA A 7 -27.33 -28.45 76.80
CA ALA A 7 -27.10 -27.04 76.45
C ALA A 7 -25.77 -26.46 76.99
N LYS A 8 -25.14 -27.09 78.00
CA LYS A 8 -23.83 -26.67 78.53
C LYS A 8 -22.66 -27.40 77.86
N GLN A 9 -22.91 -28.53 77.21
CA GLN A 9 -21.90 -29.24 76.40
C GLN A 9 -21.70 -28.49 75.07
N ASP A 10 -22.79 -28.03 74.46
CA ASP A 10 -22.75 -27.25 73.21
C ASP A 10 -22.02 -25.91 73.36
N GLU A 11 -22.11 -25.26 74.53
CA GLU A 11 -21.47 -23.96 74.79
C GLU A 11 -19.94 -24.07 74.99
N ILE A 12 -19.44 -25.21 75.49
CA ILE A 12 -18.01 -25.47 75.67
C ILE A 12 -17.37 -25.99 74.37
N VAL A 13 -18.09 -26.81 73.61
CA VAL A 13 -17.65 -27.23 72.27
C VAL A 13 -17.61 -26.02 71.32
N ALA A 14 -18.60 -25.11 71.39
CA ALA A 14 -18.61 -23.88 70.60
C ALA A 14 -17.44 -22.94 70.92
N HIS A 15 -17.01 -22.87 72.19
CA HIS A 15 -15.87 -22.03 72.60
C HIS A 15 -14.50 -22.62 72.23
N LEU A 16 -14.36 -23.95 72.15
CA LEU A 16 -13.13 -24.62 71.70
C LEU A 16 -13.00 -24.71 70.17
N SER A 17 -14.12 -24.75 69.44
CA SER A 17 -14.13 -24.66 67.97
C SER A 17 -13.77 -23.26 67.43
N PHE A 18 -13.72 -22.23 68.29
CA PHE A 18 -13.46 -20.84 67.88
C PHE A 18 -11.97 -20.48 67.77
N TRP A 19 -11.08 -21.32 68.31
CA TRP A 19 -9.65 -21.00 68.44
C TRP A 19 -8.81 -21.19 67.18
N PRO A 20 -9.06 -22.19 66.29
CA PRO A 20 -8.38 -22.25 65.00
C PRO A 20 -8.86 -21.16 64.02
N MET A 21 -10.08 -20.64 64.24
CA MET A 21 -10.76 -19.72 63.33
C MET A 21 -10.24 -18.28 63.43
N LEU A 22 -9.71 -17.87 64.59
CA LEU A 22 -9.18 -16.51 64.80
C LEU A 22 -7.78 -16.30 64.18
N MET A 23 -6.94 -17.34 64.07
CA MET A 23 -5.61 -17.21 63.45
C MET A 23 -5.65 -17.12 61.91
N MET A 24 -6.77 -17.47 61.27
CA MET A 24 -6.94 -17.34 59.81
C MET A 24 -7.46 -15.95 59.39
N TYR A 25 -7.80 -15.07 60.33
CA TYR A 25 -8.57 -13.86 60.03
C TYR A 25 -7.73 -12.64 59.60
N GLU A 26 -6.40 -12.69 59.68
CA GLU A 26 -5.56 -11.51 59.35
C GLU A 26 -4.91 -11.50 57.95
N THR A 27 -5.16 -12.48 57.08
CA THR A 27 -4.78 -12.36 55.65
C THR A 27 -5.78 -13.01 54.68
N ARG A 28 -6.54 -12.14 54.01
CA ARG A 28 -7.31 -12.25 52.73
C ARG A 28 -8.42 -13.32 52.57
N PRO A 29 -9.52 -13.00 51.85
CA PRO A 29 -10.82 -13.69 51.93
C PRO A 29 -10.94 -15.01 51.16
N ILE A 30 -9.88 -15.51 50.54
CA ILE A 30 -9.93 -16.68 49.62
C ILE A 30 -9.53 -17.98 50.33
N MET A 31 -8.82 -17.91 51.47
CA MET A 31 -8.45 -19.10 52.25
C MET A 31 -9.66 -19.88 52.79
N GLY A 32 -10.79 -19.21 53.06
CA GLY A 32 -11.98 -19.87 53.59
C GLY A 32 -12.60 -20.91 52.67
N ALA A 33 -12.57 -20.70 51.34
CA ALA A 33 -13.21 -21.60 50.38
C ALA A 33 -12.41 -22.87 50.06
N ILE A 34 -11.09 -22.87 50.33
CA ILE A 34 -10.18 -24.00 50.07
C ILE A 34 -9.92 -24.80 51.35
N PHE A 35 -9.92 -24.14 52.52
CA PHE A 35 -9.68 -24.79 53.80
C PHE A 35 -10.91 -25.42 54.46
N GLU A 36 -12.14 -25.04 54.09
CA GLU A 36 -13.36 -25.63 54.68
C GLU A 36 -13.41 -27.17 54.64
N PRO A 37 -13.03 -27.86 53.54
CA PRO A 37 -13.01 -29.32 53.51
C PRO A 37 -11.89 -29.93 54.36
N MET A 38 -10.69 -29.35 54.35
CA MET A 38 -9.54 -29.84 55.14
C MET A 38 -9.71 -29.61 56.64
N THR A 39 -10.26 -28.46 57.02
CA THR A 39 -10.60 -28.15 58.41
C THR A 39 -11.76 -29.02 58.90
N ALA A 40 -12.73 -29.38 58.04
CA ALA A 40 -13.81 -30.30 58.40
C ALA A 40 -13.32 -31.74 58.64
N ASP A 41 -12.41 -32.26 57.80
CA ASP A 41 -11.82 -33.60 58.00
C ASP A 41 -10.88 -33.65 59.21
N LEU A 42 -10.10 -32.58 59.44
CA LEU A 42 -9.20 -32.48 60.60
C LEU A 42 -9.97 -32.24 61.90
N ALA A 43 -11.00 -31.37 61.89
CA ALA A 43 -11.90 -31.16 63.02
C ALA A 43 -12.75 -32.40 63.29
N GLY A 44 -13.15 -33.16 62.26
CA GLY A 44 -13.83 -34.45 62.40
C GLY A 44 -12.93 -35.52 63.05
N ALA A 45 -11.65 -35.58 62.67
CA ALA A 45 -10.67 -36.48 63.28
C ALA A 45 -10.30 -36.07 64.72
N LEU A 46 -10.23 -34.77 65.01
CA LEU A 46 -9.96 -34.23 66.34
C LEU A 46 -11.18 -34.38 67.27
N ASN A 47 -12.40 -34.07 66.83
CA ASN A 47 -13.62 -34.34 67.60
C ASN A 47 -13.82 -35.83 67.82
N GLY A 48 -13.59 -36.68 66.80
CA GLY A 48 -13.70 -38.12 66.94
C GLY A 48 -12.74 -38.71 67.99
N LYS A 49 -11.51 -38.20 68.09
CA LYS A 49 -10.55 -38.60 69.13
C LYS A 49 -10.84 -37.98 70.50
N MET A 50 -11.32 -36.74 70.53
CA MET A 50 -11.61 -36.01 71.77
C MET A 50 -12.89 -36.54 72.44
N ASP A 51 -13.91 -36.90 71.66
CA ASP A 51 -15.11 -37.58 72.15
C ASP A 51 -14.80 -38.99 72.67
N MET A 52 -13.90 -39.74 72.00
CA MET A 52 -13.49 -41.08 72.44
C MET A 52 -12.75 -41.03 73.79
N LEU A 53 -11.82 -40.08 73.96
CA LEU A 53 -11.05 -39.91 75.20
C LEU A 53 -11.89 -39.32 76.35
N LEU A 54 -12.85 -38.42 76.05
CA LEU A 54 -13.77 -37.89 77.06
C LEU A 54 -14.80 -38.95 77.47
N TYR A 55 -15.22 -39.82 76.55
CA TYR A 55 -16.12 -40.95 76.82
C TYR A 55 -15.45 -42.04 77.68
N ASP A 56 -14.18 -42.36 77.40
CA ASP A 56 -13.42 -43.35 78.18
C ASP A 56 -13.04 -42.81 79.58
N TRP A 57 -12.80 -41.50 79.70
CA TRP A 57 -12.53 -40.84 80.98
C TRP A 57 -13.78 -40.67 81.86
N LEU A 58 -14.95 -40.39 81.27
CA LEU A 58 -16.22 -40.28 82.00
C LEU A 58 -16.83 -41.64 82.37
N ASN A 59 -16.51 -42.72 81.64
CA ASN A 59 -17.06 -44.06 81.88
C ASN A 59 -16.12 -45.02 82.63
N GLY A 60 -14.91 -44.59 82.98
CA GLY A 60 -14.04 -45.30 83.93
C GLY A 60 -13.48 -46.63 83.42
N ASP A 61 -13.12 -46.73 82.14
CA ASP A 61 -12.46 -47.91 81.59
C ASP A 61 -10.93 -47.80 81.75
N GLN A 62 -10.40 -48.32 82.87
CA GLN A 62 -9.02 -48.15 83.32
C GLN A 62 -7.94 -48.76 82.39
N GLY A 63 -8.30 -49.61 81.44
CA GLY A 63 -7.34 -50.42 80.69
C GLY A 63 -6.38 -49.67 79.74
N GLN A 64 -6.76 -48.51 79.19
CA GLN A 64 -5.90 -47.74 78.26
C GLN A 64 -5.20 -46.54 78.90
N VAL A 65 -5.69 -46.08 80.05
CA VAL A 65 -5.07 -44.98 80.81
C VAL A 65 -3.87 -45.50 81.63
N ASP A 66 -3.94 -46.75 82.10
CA ASP A 66 -2.89 -47.38 82.90
C ASP A 66 -1.60 -47.67 82.09
N ASP A 67 -1.72 -48.00 80.80
CA ASP A 67 -0.55 -48.19 79.92
C ASP A 67 0.19 -46.87 79.60
N TRP A 68 -0.49 -45.73 79.69
CA TRP A 68 0.12 -44.41 79.48
C TRP A 68 0.72 -43.81 80.75
N LEU A 69 0.17 -44.12 81.93
CA LEU A 69 0.63 -43.58 83.23
C LEU A 69 1.71 -44.41 83.94
N ASN A 70 2.02 -45.63 83.48
CA ASN A 70 3.08 -46.49 84.05
C ASN A 70 4.53 -45.95 83.90
N GLY A 71 4.72 -44.73 83.40
CA GLY A 71 6.01 -44.02 83.39
C GLY A 71 6.36 -43.29 84.70
N TYR A 72 5.43 -43.14 85.64
CA TYR A 72 5.69 -42.44 86.91
C TYR A 72 5.13 -43.22 88.11
N GLU A 73 6.01 -43.98 88.77
CA GLU A 73 5.71 -44.58 90.08
C GLU A 73 5.55 -43.47 91.14
N THR A 74 4.41 -43.42 91.82
CA THR A 74 4.33 -43.51 93.30
C THR A 74 2.88 -43.49 93.81
N ASN A 75 2.61 -44.43 94.73
CA ASN A 75 1.35 -44.69 95.41
C ASN A 75 0.80 -43.50 96.23
N ALA A 76 -0.46 -43.11 95.99
CA ALA A 76 -1.37 -42.61 97.02
C ALA A 76 -2.86 -42.86 96.63
N SER A 77 -3.62 -43.38 97.59
CA SER A 77 -5.01 -43.87 97.51
C SER A 77 -6.03 -42.86 96.95
N TYR A 78 -6.94 -43.37 96.11
CA TYR A 78 -7.93 -42.66 95.26
C TYR A 78 -9.26 -42.27 95.95
N ASP A 79 -9.42 -42.47 97.26
CA ASP A 79 -10.78 -42.46 97.87
C ASP A 79 -11.36 -41.10 98.31
N ASN A 80 -10.70 -39.95 98.09
CA ASN A 80 -11.18 -38.66 98.64
C ASN A 80 -11.62 -37.57 97.66
N LEU A 81 -11.58 -37.78 96.34
CA LEU A 81 -11.94 -36.71 95.38
C LEU A 81 -13.41 -36.67 94.94
N ALA A 82 -14.22 -37.68 95.30
CA ALA A 82 -15.64 -37.73 94.94
C ALA A 82 -16.57 -36.89 95.86
N TYR A 83 -16.05 -36.23 96.91
CA TYR A 83 -16.89 -35.60 97.94
C TYR A 83 -17.03 -34.07 97.87
N ALA A 84 -16.34 -33.37 96.96
CA ALA A 84 -16.33 -31.90 96.90
C ALA A 84 -17.48 -31.26 96.10
N TRP A 85 -18.30 -32.02 95.36
CA TRP A 85 -19.22 -31.46 94.36
C TRP A 85 -20.72 -31.46 94.76
N LYS A 86 -21.05 -31.30 96.05
CA LYS A 86 -22.44 -31.17 96.52
C LYS A 86 -22.63 -30.15 97.66
N LYS A 87 -22.82 -28.85 97.34
CA LYS A 87 -23.94 -27.97 97.80
C LYS A 87 -23.76 -26.47 97.43
N PRO A 88 -24.84 -25.65 97.41
CA PRO A 88 -24.96 -24.44 96.58
C PRO A 88 -24.81 -23.08 97.29
N LYS A 89 -24.53 -22.04 96.46
CA LYS A 89 -24.72 -20.57 96.56
C LYS A 89 -24.80 -19.89 97.95
N SER A 90 -23.93 -18.88 98.15
CA SER A 90 -24.29 -17.59 98.78
C SER A 90 -23.32 -16.46 98.40
N GLU A 91 -23.85 -15.24 98.42
CA GLU A 91 -23.31 -13.95 97.99
C GLU A 91 -22.07 -13.47 98.77
N ASN A 92 -21.11 -12.81 98.10
CA ASN A 92 -20.75 -11.41 98.34
C ASN A 92 -19.54 -10.98 97.49
N SER A 93 -19.56 -9.69 97.20
CA SER A 93 -18.82 -8.91 96.23
C SER A 93 -17.43 -8.43 96.69
N GLU A 94 -16.65 -8.06 95.66
CA GLU A 94 -15.74 -6.90 95.59
C GLU A 94 -14.22 -7.02 95.89
N HIS A 95 -13.49 -6.39 94.94
CA HIS A 95 -12.11 -5.89 94.93
C HIS A 95 -10.94 -6.86 94.71
N ILE A 96 -10.29 -6.76 93.54
CA ILE A 96 -8.87 -6.36 93.36
C ILE A 96 -8.68 -5.77 91.95
N ALA A 97 -7.79 -4.79 91.86
CA ALA A 97 -7.65 -3.73 90.86
C ALA A 97 -6.90 -4.08 89.57
N ALA A 98 -7.03 -3.17 88.59
CA ALA A 98 -6.41 -3.17 87.26
C ALA A 98 -4.90 -2.90 87.22
N ALA A 99 -4.20 -3.52 86.25
CA ALA A 99 -3.09 -2.99 85.40
C ALA A 99 -2.46 -4.12 84.53
N PRO A 100 -1.68 -3.85 83.46
CA PRO A 100 -1.88 -2.94 82.32
C PRO A 100 -1.83 -3.69 80.96
N GLU A 101 -2.18 -2.98 79.89
CA GLU A 101 -2.11 -3.41 78.47
C GLU A 101 -0.73 -4.00 78.09
N ALA A 102 -0.73 -5.22 77.54
CA ALA A 102 0.43 -5.85 76.90
C ALA A 102 0.01 -6.47 75.55
N ASN A 103 0.95 -6.45 74.60
CA ASN A 103 0.84 -6.74 73.16
C ASN A 103 -0.07 -7.93 72.74
N PRO A 104 -0.71 -7.89 71.54
CA PRO A 104 -1.63 -8.93 71.06
C PRO A 104 -0.95 -10.24 70.56
N GLY A 105 0.34 -10.46 70.87
CA GLY A 105 1.14 -11.56 70.30
C GLY A 105 1.49 -12.71 71.26
N GLU A 106 1.03 -12.67 72.52
CA GLU A 106 1.24 -13.76 73.49
C GLU A 106 -0.11 -14.21 74.03
N TYR A 107 -0.75 -15.17 73.37
CA TYR A 107 -1.83 -15.91 74.00
C TYR A 107 -1.21 -16.82 75.05
N ARG A 108 -1.16 -16.40 76.31
CA ARG A 108 -0.99 -17.30 77.46
C ARG A 108 -2.27 -18.13 77.57
N ILE A 109 -2.16 -19.47 77.61
CA ILE A 109 -3.22 -20.30 78.19
C ILE A 109 -3.37 -19.75 79.59
N ASP A 110 -4.56 -19.22 79.88
CA ASP A 110 -4.84 -18.44 81.07
C ASP A 110 -4.39 -19.20 82.31
N TYR A 111 -3.29 -18.74 82.92
CA TYR A 111 -2.89 -19.08 84.28
C TYR A 111 -4.04 -18.87 85.28
N LEU A 112 -5.07 -18.10 84.91
CA LEU A 112 -6.31 -17.92 85.66
C LEU A 112 -7.09 -19.22 85.83
N ALA A 113 -7.16 -20.13 84.84
CA ALA A 113 -7.86 -21.41 84.96
C ALA A 113 -7.14 -22.39 85.88
N LEU A 114 -5.79 -22.45 85.80
CA LEU A 114 -4.98 -23.25 86.72
C LEU A 114 -4.97 -22.67 88.15
N SER A 115 -4.95 -21.34 88.29
CA SER A 115 -5.03 -20.68 89.60
C SER A 115 -6.38 -20.89 90.30
N ALA A 116 -7.47 -20.98 89.52
CA ALA A 116 -8.80 -21.29 90.03
C ALA A 116 -8.91 -22.74 90.53
N LEU A 117 -8.24 -23.70 89.87
CA LEU A 117 -8.16 -25.09 90.35
C LEU A 117 -7.33 -25.21 91.64
N ASN A 118 -6.24 -24.45 91.75
CA ASN A 118 -5.40 -24.44 92.96
C ASN A 118 -6.12 -23.82 94.18
N ASN A 119 -6.93 -22.78 93.96
CA ASN A 119 -7.75 -22.14 95.00
C ASN A 119 -8.96 -23.00 95.49
N HIS A 120 -9.26 -24.11 94.82
CA HIS A 120 -10.37 -25.01 95.18
C HIS A 120 -9.93 -26.34 95.82
N GLY A 121 -8.66 -26.46 96.24
CA GLY A 121 -8.16 -27.62 96.99
C GLY A 121 -7.93 -28.87 96.13
N VAL A 122 -7.81 -28.70 94.81
CA VAL A 122 -7.36 -29.76 93.90
C VAL A 122 -5.87 -29.99 94.15
N PRO A 123 -5.40 -31.24 94.38
CA PRO A 123 -3.99 -31.50 94.69
C PRO A 123 -3.06 -30.90 93.64
N ASP A 124 -1.94 -30.31 94.07
CA ASP A 124 -0.93 -29.70 93.18
C ASP A 124 -0.53 -30.64 92.03
N THR A 125 -0.55 -31.96 92.28
CA THR A 125 -0.32 -32.99 91.27
C THR A 125 -1.34 -32.97 90.14
N ALA A 126 -2.64 -32.82 90.42
CA ALA A 126 -3.68 -32.78 89.38
C ALA A 126 -3.65 -31.45 88.59
N VAL A 127 -3.34 -30.33 89.23
CA VAL A 127 -3.12 -29.03 88.55
C VAL A 127 -1.89 -29.10 87.64
N THR A 128 -0.82 -29.76 88.10
CA THR A 128 0.41 -29.98 87.31
C THR A 128 0.17 -30.94 86.15
N ILE A 129 -0.63 -32.00 86.34
CA ILE A 129 -0.97 -32.95 85.27
C ILE A 129 -1.84 -32.29 84.19
N VAL A 130 -2.87 -31.53 84.58
CA VAL A 130 -3.73 -30.81 83.61
C VAL A 130 -2.97 -29.69 82.92
N GLY A 131 -2.11 -28.97 83.65
CA GLY A 131 -1.19 -27.98 83.07
C GLY A 131 -0.24 -28.61 82.05
N SER A 132 0.43 -29.71 82.42
CA SER A 132 1.33 -30.44 81.52
C SER A 132 0.59 -31.01 80.31
N TRP A 133 -0.65 -31.46 80.48
CA TRP A 133 -1.48 -31.97 79.38
C TRP A 133 -1.90 -30.85 78.41
N LEU A 134 -2.27 -29.68 78.92
CA LEU A 134 -2.60 -28.51 78.09
C LEU A 134 -1.36 -27.92 77.40
N GLU A 135 -0.22 -27.85 78.09
CA GLU A 135 1.06 -27.44 77.50
C GLU A 135 1.50 -28.41 76.41
N HIS A 136 1.33 -29.72 76.65
CA HIS A 136 1.61 -30.76 75.65
C HIS A 136 0.72 -30.59 74.41
N TRP A 137 -0.59 -30.40 74.58
CA TRP A 137 -1.49 -30.20 73.44
C TRP A 137 -1.27 -28.87 72.73
N ARG A 138 -0.89 -27.81 73.45
CA ARG A 138 -0.42 -26.56 72.84
C ARG A 138 0.81 -26.81 72.00
N GLU A 139 1.85 -27.47 72.53
CA GLU A 139 3.05 -27.81 71.79
C GLU A 139 2.74 -28.71 70.59
N GLN A 140 1.78 -29.63 70.71
CA GLN A 140 1.33 -30.45 69.59
C GLN A 140 0.63 -29.61 68.52
N LEU A 141 -0.27 -28.68 68.91
CA LEU A 141 -0.97 -27.80 67.97
C LEU A 141 -0.03 -26.78 67.32
N GLU A 142 0.92 -26.24 68.06
CA GLU A 142 1.95 -25.32 67.56
C GLU A 142 2.94 -26.05 66.65
N ASN A 143 3.37 -27.27 66.99
CA ASN A 143 4.13 -28.11 66.08
C ASN A 143 3.35 -28.51 64.84
N LEU A 144 2.04 -28.79 64.96
CA LEU A 144 1.20 -29.09 63.80
C LEU A 144 1.05 -27.86 62.91
N GLY A 145 0.86 -26.68 63.50
CA GLY A 145 0.84 -25.39 62.80
C GLY A 145 2.15 -25.13 62.06
N ASN A 146 3.29 -25.28 62.74
CA ASN A 146 4.62 -25.12 62.17
C ASN A 146 4.94 -26.19 61.11
N GLN A 147 4.48 -27.43 61.26
CA GLN A 147 4.65 -28.49 60.26
C GLN A 147 3.77 -28.26 59.04
N VAL A 148 2.55 -27.76 59.21
CA VAL A 148 1.68 -27.37 58.10
C VAL A 148 2.27 -26.15 57.39
N GLU A 149 2.77 -25.15 58.12
CA GLU A 149 3.44 -23.98 57.57
C GLU A 149 4.73 -24.37 56.83
N GLN A 150 5.56 -25.25 57.41
CA GLN A 150 6.78 -25.74 56.77
C GLN A 150 6.46 -26.65 55.57
N ALA A 151 5.43 -27.50 55.64
CA ALA A 151 4.96 -28.26 54.49
C ALA A 151 4.39 -27.33 53.40
N TRP A 152 3.78 -26.21 53.80
CA TRP A 152 3.34 -25.17 52.87
C TRP A 152 4.53 -24.47 52.23
N ILE A 153 5.58 -24.15 53.00
CA ILE A 153 6.83 -23.59 52.49
C ILE A 153 7.51 -24.57 51.53
N ASP A 154 7.63 -25.84 51.90
CA ASP A 154 8.25 -26.89 51.07
C ASP A 154 7.43 -27.14 49.78
N LEU A 155 6.10 -27.07 49.87
CA LEU A 155 5.18 -27.21 48.74
C LEU A 155 5.23 -25.96 47.85
N ARG A 156 5.30 -24.76 48.43
CA ARG A 156 5.52 -23.48 47.74
C ARG A 156 6.86 -23.46 47.01
N ASP A 157 7.90 -23.99 47.64
CA ASP A 157 9.25 -24.08 47.09
C ASP A 157 9.30 -25.10 45.94
N ASN A 158 8.33 -26.01 45.85
CA ASN A 158 8.03 -26.85 44.68
C ASN A 158 6.71 -26.44 44.00
N VAL A 159 6.72 -25.24 43.41
CA VAL A 159 5.57 -24.58 42.75
C VAL A 159 4.74 -25.53 41.87
N VAL A 160 5.37 -26.44 41.13
CA VAL A 160 4.68 -27.39 40.24
C VAL A 160 3.89 -28.44 41.03
N ALA A 161 4.50 -29.03 42.06
CA ALA A 161 3.82 -29.99 42.93
C ALA A 161 2.64 -29.35 43.67
N PHE A 162 2.78 -28.08 44.08
CA PHE A 162 1.70 -27.31 44.68
C PHE A 162 0.49 -27.15 43.75
N VAL A 163 0.71 -26.68 42.52
CA VAL A 163 -0.41 -26.44 41.60
C VAL A 163 -1.07 -27.72 41.09
N LEU A 164 -0.31 -28.82 40.99
CA LEU A 164 -0.88 -30.14 40.69
C LEU A 164 -1.85 -30.59 41.79
N LYS A 165 -1.49 -30.40 43.06
CA LYS A 165 -2.42 -30.66 44.17
C LYS A 165 -3.64 -29.75 44.13
N LEU A 166 -3.45 -28.44 43.93
CA LEU A 166 -4.58 -27.50 43.79
C LEU A 166 -5.58 -27.94 42.71
N ARG A 167 -5.09 -28.40 41.56
CA ARG A 167 -5.93 -28.91 40.48
C ARG A 167 -6.58 -30.25 40.82
N ASP A 168 -5.78 -31.24 41.23
CA ASP A 168 -6.19 -32.64 41.28
C ASP A 168 -6.93 -33.00 42.58
N GLU A 169 -6.54 -32.40 43.70
CA GLU A 169 -7.15 -32.65 45.02
C GLU A 169 -8.24 -31.63 45.36
N PHE A 170 -8.05 -30.36 44.97
CA PHE A 170 -8.97 -29.27 45.33
C PHE A 170 -9.85 -28.78 44.17
N GLY A 171 -9.69 -29.32 42.96
CA GLY A 171 -10.51 -28.97 41.80
C GLY A 171 -10.35 -27.51 41.33
N ALA A 172 -9.22 -26.87 41.63
CA ALA A 172 -8.98 -25.48 41.25
C ALA A 172 -8.95 -25.31 39.73
N SER A 173 -9.64 -24.28 39.23
CA SER A 173 -9.62 -23.92 37.81
C SER A 173 -8.28 -23.32 37.40
N PHE A 174 -7.97 -23.32 36.11
CA PHE A 174 -6.75 -22.67 35.60
C PHE A 174 -6.69 -21.18 35.95
N THR A 175 -7.83 -20.48 35.97
CA THR A 175 -7.91 -19.08 36.41
C THR A 175 -7.51 -18.90 37.86
N GLN A 176 -8.02 -19.76 38.76
CA GLN A 176 -7.65 -19.73 40.18
C GLN A 176 -6.16 -20.03 40.37
N ILE A 177 -5.64 -21.01 39.63
CA ILE A 177 -4.22 -21.37 39.66
C ILE A 177 -3.35 -20.22 39.13
N ALA A 178 -3.73 -19.57 38.03
CA ALA A 178 -3.02 -18.42 37.47
C ALA A 178 -2.98 -17.25 38.45
N ASN A 179 -4.09 -16.98 39.15
CA ASN A 179 -4.17 -15.95 40.18
C ASN A 179 -3.21 -16.21 41.34
N VAL A 180 -3.20 -17.43 41.87
CA VAL A 180 -2.29 -17.82 42.96
C VAL A 180 -0.83 -17.74 42.51
N LEU A 181 -0.50 -18.27 41.33
CA LEU A 181 0.87 -18.23 40.81
C LEU A 181 1.38 -16.80 40.65
N TYR A 182 0.56 -15.90 40.10
CA TYR A 182 0.99 -14.53 39.80
C TYR A 182 0.95 -13.60 41.03
N HIS A 183 -0.17 -13.54 41.74
CA HIS A 183 -0.39 -12.54 42.80
C HIS A 183 0.10 -12.98 44.18
N GLU A 184 0.05 -14.28 44.48
CA GLU A 184 0.39 -14.80 45.81
C GLU A 184 1.81 -15.41 45.84
N LEU A 185 2.22 -16.09 44.77
CA LEU A 185 3.55 -16.70 44.64
C LEU A 185 4.57 -15.83 43.89
N GLY A 186 4.15 -14.69 43.35
CA GLY A 186 5.03 -13.73 42.68
C GLY A 186 5.74 -14.28 41.43
N GLN A 187 5.17 -15.30 40.77
CA GLN A 187 5.75 -15.87 39.56
C GLN A 187 5.63 -14.88 38.39
N SER A 188 6.68 -14.82 37.55
CA SER A 188 6.60 -14.10 36.27
C SER A 188 5.50 -14.69 35.38
N LEU A 189 4.82 -13.87 34.58
CA LEU A 189 3.79 -14.34 33.63
C LEU A 189 4.29 -15.44 32.68
N THR A 190 5.53 -15.38 32.21
CA THR A 190 6.16 -16.45 31.40
C THR A 190 6.16 -17.79 32.14
N SER A 191 6.47 -17.78 33.43
CA SER A 191 6.45 -18.99 34.26
C SER A 191 5.02 -19.46 34.52
N VAL A 192 4.06 -18.54 34.75
CA VAL A 192 2.64 -18.89 34.86
C VAL A 192 2.16 -19.60 33.59
N ALA A 193 2.40 -18.98 32.42
CA ALA A 193 2.01 -19.53 31.13
C ALA A 193 2.62 -20.91 30.86
N ARG A 194 3.93 -21.06 31.13
CA ARG A 194 4.64 -22.33 31.01
C ARG A 194 4.06 -23.40 31.92
N ILE A 195 3.86 -23.12 33.21
CA ILE A 195 3.30 -24.10 34.17
C ILE A 195 1.90 -24.55 33.74
N LEU A 196 1.03 -23.61 33.39
CA LEU A 196 -0.32 -23.93 32.92
C LEU A 196 -0.28 -24.83 31.68
N SER A 197 0.62 -24.53 30.72
CA SER A 197 0.70 -25.30 29.47
C SER A 197 1.45 -26.64 29.62
N SER A 198 2.70 -26.63 30.05
CA SER A 198 3.57 -27.81 30.07
C SER A 198 3.28 -28.76 31.21
N ASP A 199 2.98 -28.22 32.39
CA ASP A 199 2.89 -29.02 33.61
C ASP A 199 1.45 -29.41 33.91
N LEU A 200 0.50 -28.52 33.59
CA LEU A 200 -0.93 -28.77 33.81
C LEU A 200 -1.68 -29.20 32.54
N GLY A 201 -1.06 -29.12 31.36
CA GLY A 201 -1.64 -29.57 30.10
C GLY A 201 -2.77 -28.68 29.57
N ALA A 202 -2.84 -27.41 29.97
CA ALA A 202 -3.82 -26.47 29.45
C ALA A 202 -3.57 -26.19 27.96
N THR A 203 -4.64 -26.08 27.18
CA THR A 203 -4.55 -25.61 25.78
C THR A 203 -4.12 -24.14 25.76
N LEU A 204 -3.51 -23.69 24.66
CA LEU A 204 -3.04 -22.30 24.53
C LEU A 204 -4.17 -21.28 24.82
N THR A 205 -5.34 -21.56 24.28
CA THR A 205 -6.60 -20.86 24.51
C THR A 205 -6.96 -20.77 26.01
N SER A 206 -6.94 -21.90 26.72
CA SER A 206 -7.19 -21.93 28.17
C SER A 206 -6.11 -21.20 28.98
N VAL A 207 -4.85 -21.21 28.53
CA VAL A 207 -3.77 -20.45 29.16
C VAL A 207 -4.03 -18.94 29.04
N VAL A 208 -4.42 -18.45 27.84
CA VAL A 208 -4.78 -17.04 27.63
C VAL A 208 -5.91 -16.63 28.57
N GLN A 209 -7.01 -17.38 28.58
CA GLN A 209 -8.18 -17.05 29.39
C GLN A 209 -7.84 -17.04 30.88
N ALA A 210 -7.08 -18.04 31.35
CA ALA A 210 -6.67 -18.15 32.74
C ALA A 210 -5.79 -16.96 33.17
N ILE A 211 -4.85 -16.53 32.33
CA ILE A 211 -3.99 -15.39 32.62
C ILE A 211 -4.79 -14.09 32.54
N TRP A 212 -5.70 -13.95 31.58
CA TRP A 212 -6.57 -12.78 31.43
C TRP A 212 -7.44 -12.54 32.68
N ASP A 213 -8.20 -13.57 33.08
CA ASP A 213 -9.11 -13.48 34.22
C ASP A 213 -8.38 -13.51 35.57
N GLY A 214 -7.26 -14.22 35.64
CA GLY A 214 -6.59 -14.57 36.89
C GLY A 214 -5.40 -13.69 37.25
N ALA A 215 -4.66 -13.16 36.25
CA ALA A 215 -3.37 -12.51 36.47
C ALA A 215 -3.33 -11.05 35.97
N THR A 216 -3.49 -10.80 34.67
CA THR A 216 -3.37 -9.47 34.04
C THR A 216 -4.36 -9.29 32.90
N HIS A 217 -4.87 -8.07 32.71
CA HIS A 217 -5.73 -7.69 31.58
C HIS A 217 -4.94 -6.95 30.48
N ASN A 218 -3.64 -7.21 30.37
CA ASN A 218 -2.76 -6.60 29.38
C ASN A 218 -2.40 -7.61 28.29
N PHE A 219 -2.93 -7.40 27.08
CA PHE A 219 -2.69 -8.30 25.95
C PHE A 219 -1.21 -8.45 25.58
N GLY A 220 -0.42 -7.36 25.63
CA GLY A 220 0.99 -7.40 25.26
C GLY A 220 1.83 -8.22 26.24
N GLU A 221 1.52 -8.12 27.54
CA GLU A 221 2.17 -8.95 28.56
C GLU A 221 1.84 -10.44 28.38
N ILE A 222 0.57 -10.75 28.08
CA ILE A 222 0.14 -12.13 27.81
C ILE A 222 0.84 -12.67 26.55
N ALA A 223 0.85 -11.91 25.45
CA ALA A 223 1.49 -12.32 24.20
C ALA A 223 2.99 -12.59 24.41
N THR A 224 3.69 -11.70 25.12
CA THR A 224 5.12 -11.85 25.44
C THR A 224 5.39 -13.08 26.32
N ALA A 225 4.52 -13.33 27.31
CA ALA A 225 4.61 -14.50 28.18
C ALA A 225 4.40 -15.81 27.41
N LEU A 226 3.42 -15.85 26.51
CA LEU A 226 3.18 -16.99 25.63
C LEU A 226 4.35 -17.24 24.68
N TYR A 227 4.87 -16.18 24.05
CA TYR A 227 5.99 -16.28 23.11
C TYR A 227 7.23 -16.88 23.78
N SER A 228 7.54 -16.38 24.98
CA SER A 228 8.75 -16.78 25.71
C SER A 228 8.61 -18.12 26.44
N GLY A 229 7.38 -18.51 26.80
CA GLY A 229 7.13 -19.61 27.73
C GLY A 229 6.38 -20.81 27.16
N VAL A 230 5.69 -20.66 26.03
CA VAL A 230 4.75 -21.68 25.50
C VAL A 230 5.02 -22.01 24.04
N THR A 231 5.04 -21.02 23.14
CA THR A 231 5.21 -21.24 21.70
C THR A 231 5.79 -20.01 21.01
N THR A 232 6.69 -20.18 20.06
CA THR A 232 7.21 -19.07 19.23
C THR A 232 6.39 -18.83 17.96
N ASN A 233 5.38 -19.66 17.68
CA ASN A 233 4.49 -19.48 16.53
C ASN A 233 3.51 -18.31 16.80
N VAL A 234 3.73 -17.18 16.12
CA VAL A 234 2.95 -15.94 16.27
C VAL A 234 1.49 -16.14 15.88
N GLY A 235 1.19 -16.93 14.85
CA GLY A 235 -0.18 -17.22 14.42
C GLY A 235 -1.00 -17.98 15.47
N ASN A 236 -0.39 -18.93 16.17
CA ASN A 236 -1.05 -19.63 17.29
C ASN A 236 -1.38 -18.67 18.44
N ILE A 237 -0.45 -17.75 18.76
CA ILE A 237 -0.68 -16.73 19.79
C ILE A 237 -1.81 -15.79 19.35
N ALA A 238 -1.78 -15.32 18.11
CA ALA A 238 -2.80 -14.44 17.54
C ALA A 238 -4.19 -15.09 17.62
N SER A 239 -4.29 -16.37 17.22
CA SER A 239 -5.53 -17.14 17.25
C SER A 239 -6.08 -17.32 18.67
N ALA A 240 -5.20 -17.59 19.65
CA ALA A 240 -5.60 -17.75 21.04
C ALA A 240 -6.10 -16.44 21.65
N LEU A 241 -5.41 -15.32 21.39
CA LEU A 241 -5.85 -14.00 21.84
C LEU A 241 -7.19 -13.60 21.24
N TRP A 242 -7.36 -13.81 19.93
CA TRP A 242 -8.58 -13.45 19.19
C TRP A 242 -9.83 -14.17 19.71
N ASN A 243 -9.73 -15.48 19.98
CA ASN A 243 -10.90 -16.30 20.31
C ASN A 243 -11.42 -16.10 21.74
N GLU A 244 -10.56 -15.77 22.70
CA GLU A 244 -10.93 -15.84 24.12
C GLU A 244 -11.19 -14.48 24.77
N THR A 245 -10.57 -13.42 24.26
CA THR A 245 -10.44 -12.21 25.08
C THR A 245 -11.36 -11.05 24.71
N SER A 246 -12.36 -11.28 23.86
CA SER A 246 -13.17 -10.20 23.24
C SER A 246 -12.31 -9.12 22.55
N ALA A 247 -11.03 -9.40 22.28
CA ALA A 247 -10.11 -8.48 21.63
C ALA A 247 -10.56 -8.22 20.19
N ASN A 248 -10.42 -6.98 19.75
CA ASN A 248 -10.50 -6.64 18.34
C ASN A 248 -9.14 -6.83 17.65
N LEU A 249 -9.13 -6.78 16.32
CA LEU A 249 -7.95 -7.17 15.53
C LEU A 249 -6.77 -6.22 15.76
N ALA A 250 -7.03 -4.93 15.99
CA ALA A 250 -6.00 -3.93 16.30
C ALA A 250 -5.39 -4.17 17.68
N GLN A 251 -6.18 -4.62 18.67
CA GLN A 251 -5.67 -5.03 19.97
C GLN A 251 -4.80 -6.28 19.87
N VAL A 252 -5.19 -7.27 19.05
CA VAL A 252 -4.34 -8.44 18.79
C VAL A 252 -3.04 -8.02 18.11
N ALA A 253 -3.09 -7.15 17.09
CA ALA A 253 -1.90 -6.63 16.43
C ALA A 253 -0.96 -5.91 17.42
N GLN A 254 -1.50 -5.03 18.28
CA GLN A 254 -0.74 -4.35 19.34
C GLN A 254 -0.10 -5.33 20.33
N ALA A 255 -0.83 -6.39 20.69
CA ALA A 255 -0.34 -7.41 21.60
C ALA A 255 0.86 -8.16 21.02
N LEU A 256 0.78 -8.55 19.75
CA LEU A 256 1.86 -9.24 19.05
C LEU A 256 3.07 -8.31 18.86
N TRP A 257 2.84 -7.04 18.56
CA TRP A 257 3.91 -6.04 18.43
C TRP A 257 4.65 -5.76 19.74
N ALA A 258 4.03 -6.02 20.89
CA ALA A 258 4.68 -5.89 22.18
C ALA A 258 5.79 -6.95 22.39
N ILE A 259 5.80 -8.03 21.59
CA ILE A 259 6.82 -9.08 21.63
C ILE A 259 8.11 -8.52 20.99
N PRO A 260 9.20 -8.29 21.74
CA PRO A 260 10.40 -7.61 21.21
C PRO A 260 11.09 -8.29 20.02
N GLN A 261 10.83 -9.58 19.81
CA GLN A 261 11.44 -10.43 18.79
C GLN A 261 10.63 -10.48 17.49
N VAL A 262 9.37 -10.04 17.50
CA VAL A 262 8.48 -10.10 16.34
C VAL A 262 8.69 -8.85 15.50
N ASP A 263 9.08 -9.04 14.25
CA ASP A 263 9.11 -7.96 13.26
C ASP A 263 7.74 -7.77 12.60
N LEU A 264 7.63 -6.74 11.75
CA LEU A 264 6.34 -6.35 11.18
C LEU A 264 5.81 -7.38 10.18
N GLY A 265 6.71 -8.10 9.48
CA GLY A 265 6.36 -9.16 8.55
C GLY A 265 5.85 -10.40 9.28
N GLU A 266 6.56 -10.84 10.32
CA GLU A 266 6.12 -11.94 11.19
C GLU A 266 4.77 -11.63 11.87
N LEU A 267 4.56 -10.37 12.27
CA LEU A 267 3.28 -9.92 12.81
C LEU A 267 2.16 -10.07 11.77
N ALA A 268 2.38 -9.57 10.55
CA ALA A 268 1.39 -9.62 9.48
C ALA A 268 1.05 -11.06 9.06
N GLU A 269 2.07 -11.92 8.92
CA GLU A 269 1.90 -13.36 8.66
C GLU A 269 1.18 -14.07 9.81
N GLY A 270 1.52 -13.76 11.06
CA GLY A 270 0.84 -14.28 12.24
C GLY A 270 -0.65 -13.91 12.29
N LEU A 271 -1.01 -12.67 11.94
CA LEU A 271 -2.42 -12.27 11.82
C LEU A 271 -3.13 -12.99 10.66
N TYR A 272 -2.43 -13.21 9.55
CA TYR A 272 -2.96 -13.92 8.38
C TYR A 272 -3.30 -15.38 8.70
N ASP A 273 -2.34 -16.11 9.27
CA ASP A 273 -2.46 -17.52 9.60
C ASP A 273 -3.39 -17.76 10.79
N GLY A 274 -3.34 -16.88 11.79
CA GLY A 274 -4.00 -17.09 13.07
C GLY A 274 -5.42 -16.53 13.17
N VAL A 275 -5.73 -15.45 12.44
CA VAL A 275 -6.96 -14.67 12.67
C VAL A 275 -7.79 -14.49 11.40
N THR A 276 -7.24 -13.97 10.31
CA THR A 276 -8.00 -13.70 9.08
C THR A 276 -7.13 -13.63 7.85
N HIS A 277 -7.59 -14.20 6.73
CA HIS A 277 -6.88 -14.13 5.45
C HIS A 277 -7.24 -12.84 4.64
N ASN A 278 -7.88 -11.86 5.27
CA ASN A 278 -8.26 -10.60 4.64
C ASN A 278 -7.19 -9.53 4.83
N PHE A 279 -6.41 -9.29 3.77
CA PHE A 279 -5.36 -8.26 3.74
C PHE A 279 -5.82 -6.87 4.17
N GLY A 280 -7.05 -6.46 3.82
CA GLY A 280 -7.59 -5.15 4.24
C GLY A 280 -7.83 -5.05 5.73
N SER A 281 -8.34 -6.11 6.35
CA SER A 281 -8.51 -6.16 7.82
C SER A 281 -7.16 -6.17 8.53
N ILE A 282 -6.18 -6.95 8.04
CA ILE A 282 -4.82 -6.98 8.57
C ILE A 282 -4.19 -5.59 8.46
N ALA A 283 -4.20 -4.99 7.27
CA ALA A 283 -3.62 -3.68 7.02
C ALA A 283 -4.19 -2.61 7.95
N LYS A 284 -5.52 -2.57 8.09
CA LYS A 284 -6.20 -1.64 8.99
C LYS A 284 -5.80 -1.85 10.45
N ALA A 285 -5.72 -3.09 10.91
CA ALA A 285 -5.34 -3.41 12.28
C ALA A 285 -3.90 -3.02 12.60
N ILE A 286 -2.97 -3.27 11.68
CA ILE A 286 -1.56 -2.85 11.82
C ILE A 286 -1.46 -1.32 11.74
N PHE A 287 -2.23 -0.68 10.85
CA PHE A 287 -2.21 0.78 10.70
C PHE A 287 -2.72 1.52 11.95
N GLU A 288 -3.84 1.06 12.51
CA GLU A 288 -4.44 1.64 13.71
C GLU A 288 -3.67 1.26 14.98
N GLY A 289 -3.04 0.08 14.98
CA GLY A 289 -2.45 -0.54 16.16
C GLY A 289 -0.96 -0.32 16.34
N VAL A 290 -0.20 -0.32 15.24
CA VAL A 290 1.25 -0.58 15.25
C VAL A 290 2.05 0.52 14.57
N THR A 291 1.76 0.83 13.31
CA THR A 291 2.52 1.83 12.53
C THR A 291 1.63 2.57 11.56
N THR A 292 1.85 3.88 11.40
CA THR A 292 1.21 4.68 10.36
C THR A 292 2.11 4.88 9.13
N ASN A 293 3.31 4.29 9.11
CA ASN A 293 4.18 4.32 7.94
C ASN A 293 3.66 3.32 6.89
N LEU A 294 3.13 3.84 5.79
CA LEU A 294 2.52 3.03 4.73
C LEU A 294 3.54 2.17 3.97
N ALA A 295 4.79 2.60 3.84
CA ALA A 295 5.83 1.82 3.17
C ALA A 295 6.20 0.58 4.00
N ASP A 296 6.42 0.75 5.31
CA ASP A 296 6.68 -0.37 6.22
C ASP A 296 5.49 -1.34 6.24
N LEU A 297 4.26 -0.80 6.27
CA LEU A 297 3.04 -1.59 6.19
C LEU A 297 2.93 -2.37 4.87
N ALA A 298 3.25 -1.74 3.75
CA ALA A 298 3.22 -2.40 2.44
C ALA A 298 4.23 -3.55 2.38
N GLY A 299 5.44 -3.34 2.91
CA GLY A 299 6.46 -4.38 3.05
C GLY A 299 5.98 -5.55 3.92
N ALA A 300 5.40 -5.26 5.08
CA ALA A 300 4.86 -6.30 5.96
C ALA A 300 3.73 -7.13 5.32
N LEU A 301 2.83 -6.48 4.57
CA LEU A 301 1.79 -7.20 3.82
C LEU A 301 2.38 -8.04 2.68
N TRP A 302 3.50 -7.62 2.09
CA TRP A 302 4.21 -8.37 1.06
C TRP A 302 4.92 -9.61 1.60
N ASP A 303 5.42 -9.54 2.84
CA ASP A 303 6.10 -10.66 3.51
C ASP A 303 5.14 -11.81 3.87
N ILE A 304 3.82 -11.58 3.84
CA ILE A 304 2.82 -12.65 3.93
C ILE A 304 3.03 -13.60 2.73
N GLY A 305 3.49 -14.82 2.98
CA GLY A 305 3.94 -15.77 1.94
C GLY A 305 3.05 -15.90 0.67
N PRO A 306 1.72 -15.99 0.77
CA PRO A 306 0.84 -16.05 -0.42
C PRO A 306 0.49 -14.71 -1.08
N ALA A 307 1.03 -13.58 -0.62
CA ALA A 307 0.65 -12.25 -1.10
C ALA A 307 1.01 -12.01 -2.57
N SER A 308 0.09 -11.37 -3.29
CA SER A 308 0.36 -10.76 -4.59
C SER A 308 0.37 -9.24 -4.49
N TYR A 309 0.90 -8.55 -5.50
CA TYR A 309 0.86 -7.09 -5.54
C TYR A 309 -0.57 -6.53 -5.42
N ALA A 310 -1.56 -7.25 -5.97
CA ALA A 310 -2.97 -6.88 -5.90
C ALA A 310 -3.51 -7.01 -4.47
N ASP A 311 -3.05 -8.01 -3.71
CA ASP A 311 -3.44 -8.19 -2.31
C ASP A 311 -2.90 -7.07 -1.42
N VAL A 312 -1.63 -6.68 -1.63
CA VAL A 312 -1.03 -5.53 -0.92
C VAL A 312 -1.76 -4.24 -1.27
N ALA A 313 -1.99 -3.95 -2.56
CA ALA A 313 -2.73 -2.77 -2.99
C ALA A 313 -4.14 -2.72 -2.39
N LYS A 314 -4.85 -3.86 -2.40
CA LYS A 314 -6.18 -3.98 -1.79
C LYS A 314 -6.13 -3.78 -0.26
N GLY A 315 -5.07 -4.28 0.38
CA GLY A 315 -4.82 -4.10 1.81
C GLY A 315 -4.70 -2.63 2.17
N LEU A 316 -3.78 -1.92 1.51
CA LEU A 316 -3.55 -0.49 1.73
C LEU A 316 -4.80 0.35 1.42
N TRP A 317 -5.49 0.06 0.32
CA TRP A 317 -6.72 0.77 -0.08
C TRP A 317 -7.88 0.61 0.90
N ALA A 318 -7.86 -0.41 1.76
CA ALA A 318 -8.89 -0.59 2.79
C ALA A 318 -8.79 0.45 3.93
N ILE A 319 -7.67 1.17 4.02
CA ILE A 319 -7.45 2.21 5.02
C ILE A 319 -8.12 3.51 4.53
N PRO A 320 -9.17 4.02 5.21
CA PRO A 320 -10.01 5.11 4.67
C PRO A 320 -9.30 6.44 4.40
N SER A 321 -8.13 6.67 5.02
CA SER A 321 -7.35 7.89 4.85
C SER A 321 -6.38 7.83 3.67
N VAL A 322 -6.13 6.65 3.10
CA VAL A 322 -5.14 6.45 2.04
C VAL A 322 -5.72 6.85 0.69
N ASP A 323 -5.04 7.75 -0.01
CA ASP A 323 -5.34 8.07 -1.40
C ASP A 323 -4.54 7.22 -2.40
N LEU A 324 -4.82 7.40 -3.70
CA LEU A 324 -4.19 6.58 -4.74
C LEU A 324 -2.69 6.87 -4.89
N GLY A 325 -2.26 8.12 -4.69
CA GLY A 325 -0.86 8.53 -4.78
C GLY A 325 -0.06 7.95 -3.61
N GLU A 326 -0.57 8.09 -2.39
CA GLU A 326 0.01 7.48 -1.18
C GLU A 326 0.12 5.95 -1.29
N LEU A 327 -0.91 5.30 -1.84
CA LEU A 327 -0.86 3.87 -2.11
C LEU A 327 0.25 3.52 -3.09
N ALA A 328 0.36 4.23 -4.21
CA ALA A 328 1.36 3.97 -5.24
C ALA A 328 2.80 4.19 -4.72
N GLU A 329 3.01 5.24 -3.93
CA GLU A 329 4.28 5.55 -3.27
C GLU A 329 4.64 4.49 -2.22
N ALA A 330 3.69 4.09 -1.37
CA ALA A 330 3.90 3.01 -0.40
C ALA A 330 4.26 1.68 -1.07
N MET A 331 3.62 1.34 -2.18
CA MET A 331 4.01 0.17 -2.99
C MET A 331 5.40 0.32 -3.60
N TYR A 332 5.78 1.52 -4.02
CA TYR A 332 7.10 1.79 -4.60
C TYR A 332 8.22 1.60 -3.58
N ASP A 333 8.07 2.19 -2.40
CA ASP A 333 9.08 2.20 -1.34
C ASP A 333 9.13 0.88 -0.56
N GLY A 334 7.97 0.26 -0.33
CA GLY A 334 7.86 -0.93 0.52
C GLY A 334 7.89 -2.27 -0.22
N VAL A 335 7.55 -2.31 -1.51
CA VAL A 335 7.30 -3.58 -2.23
C VAL A 335 8.14 -3.70 -3.50
N THR A 336 8.04 -2.74 -4.43
CA THR A 336 8.73 -2.83 -5.72
C THR A 336 8.90 -1.48 -6.39
N THR A 337 10.07 -1.22 -6.98
CA THR A 337 10.30 -0.02 -7.79
C THR A 337 9.77 -0.15 -9.24
N ASN A 338 9.07 -1.24 -9.56
CA ASN A 338 8.55 -1.49 -10.91
C ASN A 338 7.14 -0.88 -11.09
N TYR A 339 7.10 0.25 -11.82
CA TYR A 339 5.85 0.95 -12.17
C TYR A 339 4.79 0.05 -12.83
N GLY A 340 5.20 -0.95 -13.61
CA GLY A 340 4.27 -1.88 -14.26
C GLY A 340 3.60 -2.84 -13.29
N SER A 341 4.31 -3.31 -12.27
CA SER A 341 3.74 -4.13 -11.19
C SER A 341 2.75 -3.31 -10.36
N ILE A 342 3.12 -2.08 -9.99
CA ILE A 342 2.25 -1.15 -9.25
C ILE A 342 0.98 -0.85 -10.06
N ALA A 343 1.13 -0.47 -11.33
CA ALA A 343 0.00 -0.15 -12.21
C ALA A 343 -0.98 -1.33 -12.35
N LYS A 344 -0.48 -2.56 -12.51
CA LYS A 344 -1.30 -3.78 -12.58
C LYS A 344 -2.02 -4.06 -11.27
N ALA A 345 -1.35 -3.84 -10.14
CA ALA A 345 -1.94 -4.04 -8.83
C ALA A 345 -3.12 -3.08 -8.62
N ILE A 346 -2.90 -1.78 -8.84
CA ILE A 346 -3.95 -0.76 -8.74
C ILE A 346 -5.08 -1.06 -9.72
N TYR A 347 -4.76 -1.43 -10.97
CA TYR A 347 -5.74 -1.76 -12.00
C TYR A 347 -6.67 -2.92 -11.61
N SER A 348 -6.10 -3.97 -11.03
CA SER A 348 -6.84 -5.20 -10.69
C SER A 348 -7.56 -5.13 -9.35
N ALA A 349 -7.02 -4.37 -8.38
CA ALA A 349 -7.52 -4.36 -7.02
C ALA A 349 -8.34 -3.11 -6.66
N VAL A 350 -8.07 -1.97 -7.29
CA VAL A 350 -8.55 -0.66 -6.82
C VAL A 350 -9.45 0.03 -7.84
N THR A 351 -8.94 0.31 -9.03
CA THR A 351 -9.67 1.06 -10.07
C THR A 351 -9.20 0.71 -11.47
N THR A 352 -10.10 0.75 -12.44
CA THR A 352 -9.76 0.54 -13.87
C THR A 352 -9.58 1.85 -14.64
N ASN A 353 -9.75 3.01 -13.98
CA ASN A 353 -9.58 4.31 -14.60
C ASN A 353 -8.08 4.60 -14.80
N LEU A 354 -7.62 4.49 -16.05
CA LEU A 354 -6.22 4.69 -16.43
C LEU A 354 -5.70 6.10 -16.13
N ALA A 355 -6.53 7.14 -16.17
CA ALA A 355 -6.09 8.49 -15.83
C ALA A 355 -5.76 8.61 -14.34
N ASN A 356 -6.60 8.05 -13.47
CA ASN A 356 -6.33 8.01 -12.03
C ASN A 356 -5.10 7.16 -11.70
N ILE A 357 -4.88 6.06 -12.43
CA ILE A 357 -3.65 5.26 -12.29
C ILE A 357 -2.42 6.06 -12.75
N ALA A 358 -2.53 6.80 -13.86
CA ALA A 358 -1.43 7.62 -14.36
C ALA A 358 -1.04 8.72 -13.36
N ASP A 359 -2.03 9.37 -12.76
CA ASP A 359 -1.89 10.39 -11.70
C ASP A 359 -1.21 9.78 -10.46
N ALA A 360 -1.71 8.64 -9.97
CA ALA A 360 -1.11 7.92 -8.85
C ALA A 360 0.36 7.53 -9.08
N LEU A 361 0.68 7.03 -10.28
CA LEU A 361 2.06 6.70 -10.63
C LEU A 361 2.95 7.96 -10.77
N TRP A 362 2.36 9.10 -11.10
CA TRP A 362 3.09 10.37 -11.19
C TRP A 362 3.47 10.93 -9.82
N ASP A 363 2.67 10.66 -8.79
CA ASP A 363 2.96 11.07 -7.41
C ASP A 363 4.16 10.34 -6.79
N ILE A 364 4.56 9.20 -7.35
CA ILE A 364 5.80 8.52 -6.95
C ILE A 364 6.99 9.46 -7.20
N GLY A 365 7.69 9.90 -6.15
CA GLY A 365 8.72 10.95 -6.19
C GLY A 365 9.71 10.91 -7.38
N PRO A 366 10.30 9.77 -7.77
CA PRO A 366 11.19 9.66 -8.94
C PRO A 366 10.50 9.53 -10.32
N ALA A 367 9.20 9.80 -10.43
CA ALA A 367 8.44 9.56 -11.66
C ALA A 367 8.93 10.39 -12.86
N THR A 368 8.91 9.73 -14.02
CA THR A 368 9.07 10.38 -15.33
C THR A 368 7.91 10.01 -16.22
N TYR A 369 7.63 10.83 -17.25
CA TYR A 369 6.58 10.52 -18.22
C TYR A 369 6.76 9.14 -18.86
N ALA A 370 8.02 8.71 -19.06
CA ALA A 370 8.34 7.41 -19.62
C ALA A 370 8.01 6.29 -18.62
N ASN A 371 8.37 6.43 -17.35
CA ASN A 371 8.05 5.41 -16.34
C ASN A 371 6.54 5.24 -16.13
N VAL A 372 5.78 6.34 -16.08
CA VAL A 372 4.31 6.28 -15.99
C VAL A 372 3.72 5.61 -17.23
N ALA A 373 4.15 6.00 -18.43
CA ALA A 373 3.67 5.40 -19.67
C ALA A 373 4.00 3.90 -19.77
N SER A 374 5.22 3.50 -19.37
CA SER A 374 5.61 2.08 -19.26
C SER A 374 4.77 1.32 -18.24
N GLY A 375 4.45 1.95 -17.10
CA GLY A 375 3.59 1.38 -16.08
C GLY A 375 2.20 1.06 -16.64
N LEU A 376 1.58 2.04 -17.30
CA LEU A 376 0.29 1.86 -17.97
C LEU A 376 0.34 0.81 -19.07
N TRP A 377 1.40 0.80 -19.89
CA TRP A 377 1.61 -0.20 -20.94
C TRP A 377 1.72 -1.64 -20.42
N ALA A 378 2.20 -1.82 -19.18
CA ALA A 378 2.25 -3.13 -18.58
C ALA A 378 0.85 -3.71 -18.33
N ILE A 379 -0.19 -2.87 -18.16
CA ILE A 379 -1.56 -3.32 -17.95
C ILE A 379 -2.06 -4.03 -19.21
N PRO A 380 -2.51 -5.31 -19.13
CA PRO A 380 -2.97 -6.06 -20.29
C PRO A 380 -4.09 -5.34 -21.06
N SER A 381 -4.05 -5.45 -22.39
CA SER A 381 -5.05 -4.88 -23.31
C SER A 381 -5.14 -3.36 -23.33
N THR A 382 -4.18 -2.64 -22.74
CA THR A 382 -4.08 -1.19 -22.94
C THR A 382 -3.51 -0.86 -24.32
N THR A 383 -4.03 0.21 -24.92
CA THR A 383 -3.65 0.68 -26.25
C THR A 383 -2.94 2.02 -26.16
N ILE A 384 -2.13 2.36 -27.17
CA ILE A 384 -1.42 3.65 -27.22
C ILE A 384 -2.40 4.85 -27.10
N PRO A 385 -3.57 4.88 -27.77
CA PRO A 385 -4.55 5.95 -27.57
C PRO A 385 -5.04 6.06 -26.12
N GLN A 386 -5.31 4.94 -25.45
CA GLN A 386 -5.73 4.95 -24.05
C GLN A 386 -4.63 5.50 -23.13
N ILE A 387 -3.37 5.13 -23.37
CA ILE A 387 -2.23 5.66 -22.61
C ILE A 387 -2.03 7.15 -22.88
N ALA A 388 -2.12 7.58 -24.14
CA ALA A 388 -2.04 9.00 -24.50
C ALA A 388 -3.10 9.82 -23.77
N GLY A 389 -4.36 9.35 -23.76
CA GLY A 389 -5.45 9.98 -23.04
C GLY A 389 -5.27 9.96 -21.52
N ALA A 390 -4.77 8.85 -20.96
CA ALA A 390 -4.48 8.74 -19.53
C ALA A 390 -3.40 9.71 -19.08
N LEU A 391 -2.28 9.80 -19.82
CA LEU A 391 -1.23 10.78 -19.57
C LEU A 391 -1.75 12.21 -19.71
N TYR A 392 -2.57 12.47 -20.72
CA TYR A 392 -3.10 13.82 -20.97
C TYR A 392 -4.02 14.31 -19.85
N ASN A 393 -4.93 13.43 -19.39
CA ASN A 393 -5.95 13.78 -18.42
C ASN A 393 -5.48 13.62 -16.96
N GLY A 394 -4.58 12.68 -16.69
CA GLY A 394 -4.10 12.37 -15.34
C GLY A 394 -2.77 13.00 -14.98
N VAL A 395 -1.89 13.30 -15.94
CA VAL A 395 -0.51 13.73 -15.63
C VAL A 395 -0.18 15.11 -16.18
N THR A 396 -0.49 15.38 -17.45
CA THR A 396 -0.11 16.64 -18.10
C THR A 396 -0.94 16.96 -19.32
N THR A 397 -1.42 18.20 -19.42
CA THR A 397 -2.08 18.70 -20.64
C THR A 397 -1.08 19.15 -21.72
N ASN A 398 0.24 19.07 -21.45
CA ASN A 398 1.26 19.38 -22.45
C ASN A 398 1.50 18.16 -23.36
N LEU A 399 1.00 18.24 -24.60
CA LEU A 399 1.11 17.15 -25.58
C LEU A 399 2.55 16.73 -25.88
N ALA A 400 3.53 17.64 -25.82
CA ALA A 400 4.93 17.28 -26.03
C ALA A 400 5.45 16.37 -24.91
N ASN A 401 4.97 16.54 -23.68
CA ASN A 401 5.30 15.67 -22.57
C ASN A 401 4.58 14.31 -22.66
N VAL A 402 3.34 14.28 -23.17
CA VAL A 402 2.67 13.02 -23.53
C VAL A 402 3.50 12.24 -24.57
N VAL A 403 4.00 12.93 -25.61
CA VAL A 403 4.89 12.33 -26.62
C VAL A 403 6.18 11.80 -25.98
N LYS A 404 6.82 12.55 -25.08
CA LYS A 404 8.02 12.06 -24.35
C LYS A 404 7.72 10.78 -23.60
N GLY A 405 6.57 10.70 -22.92
CA GLY A 405 6.14 9.50 -22.22
C GLY A 405 5.95 8.31 -23.15
N LEU A 406 5.17 8.49 -24.23
CA LEU A 406 4.93 7.43 -25.21
C LEU A 406 6.23 6.98 -25.90
N TYR A 407 7.10 7.92 -26.29
CA TYR A 407 8.35 7.64 -26.98
C TYR A 407 9.35 6.89 -26.10
N GLY A 408 9.52 7.34 -24.85
CA GLY A 408 10.47 6.74 -23.92
C GLY A 408 9.95 5.48 -23.23
N GLY A 409 8.63 5.33 -23.09
CA GLY A 409 8.04 4.28 -22.27
C GLY A 409 7.20 3.22 -23.00
N VAL A 410 6.78 3.46 -24.24
CA VAL A 410 5.83 2.59 -24.96
C VAL A 410 6.33 2.18 -26.34
N THR A 411 6.67 3.13 -27.21
CA THR A 411 7.08 2.84 -28.58
C THR A 411 7.94 3.95 -29.18
N THR A 412 8.88 3.60 -30.06
CA THR A 412 9.64 4.58 -30.85
C THR A 412 9.00 4.90 -32.20
N SER A 413 7.84 4.29 -32.51
CA SER A 413 7.11 4.50 -33.76
C SER A 413 6.36 5.84 -33.75
N TYR A 414 6.84 6.82 -34.52
CA TYR A 414 6.20 8.14 -34.59
C TYR A 414 4.77 8.07 -35.14
N SER A 415 4.48 7.18 -36.09
CA SER A 415 3.12 7.00 -36.62
C SER A 415 2.17 6.45 -35.55
N SER A 416 2.65 5.51 -34.72
CA SER A 416 1.88 4.98 -33.60
C SER A 416 1.63 6.04 -32.54
N ILE A 417 2.61 6.90 -32.25
CA ILE A 417 2.44 8.04 -31.33
C ILE A 417 1.44 9.06 -31.91
N ALA A 418 1.57 9.42 -33.17
CA ALA A 418 0.65 10.35 -33.84
C ALA A 418 -0.79 9.82 -33.80
N SER A 419 -0.97 8.52 -34.10
CA SER A 419 -2.26 7.83 -33.99
C SER A 419 -2.78 7.82 -32.56
N GLY A 420 -1.89 7.59 -31.59
CA GLY A 420 -2.16 7.64 -30.16
C GLY A 420 -2.73 8.97 -29.71
N LEU A 421 -2.06 10.07 -30.06
CA LEU A 421 -2.53 11.41 -29.75
C LEU A 421 -3.89 11.69 -30.42
N TRP A 422 -3.98 11.43 -31.72
CA TRP A 422 -5.16 11.75 -32.53
C TRP A 422 -6.43 11.02 -32.06
N ASN A 423 -6.30 9.72 -31.75
CA ASN A 423 -7.43 8.90 -31.34
C ASN A 423 -7.65 8.88 -29.82
N GLY A 424 -6.63 9.22 -29.03
CA GLY A 424 -6.64 9.11 -27.58
C GLY A 424 -7.01 10.39 -26.84
N ILE A 425 -6.87 11.56 -27.48
CA ILE A 425 -7.06 12.86 -26.84
C ILE A 425 -8.15 13.64 -27.59
N GLY A 426 -9.25 13.93 -26.92
CA GLY A 426 -10.36 14.68 -27.48
C GLY A 426 -10.03 16.16 -27.68
N GLY A 427 -10.50 16.73 -28.79
CA GLY A 427 -10.47 18.18 -29.02
C GLY A 427 -9.15 18.77 -29.55
N ILE A 428 -8.14 17.92 -29.82
CA ILE A 428 -6.90 18.38 -30.46
C ILE A 428 -7.03 18.40 -31.99
N ASN A 429 -6.24 19.24 -32.65
CA ASN A 429 -6.14 19.28 -34.11
C ASN A 429 -4.79 18.73 -34.61
N LEU A 430 -4.67 18.55 -35.93
CA LEU A 430 -3.48 17.95 -36.53
C LEU A 430 -2.21 18.80 -36.33
N SER A 431 -2.34 20.13 -36.27
CA SER A 431 -1.21 21.02 -35.94
C SER A 431 -0.73 20.80 -34.51
N ASN A 432 -1.62 20.50 -33.56
CA ASN A 432 -1.23 20.12 -32.20
C ASN A 432 -0.42 18.82 -32.20
N VAL A 433 -0.85 17.80 -32.97
CA VAL A 433 -0.12 16.53 -33.11
C VAL A 433 1.28 16.78 -33.70
N ALA A 434 1.36 17.55 -34.79
CA ALA A 434 2.63 17.91 -35.42
C ALA A 434 3.58 18.64 -34.45
N SER A 435 3.06 19.62 -33.71
CA SER A 435 3.81 20.38 -32.71
C SER A 435 4.28 19.51 -31.55
N ALA A 436 3.42 18.60 -31.08
CA ALA A 436 3.75 17.67 -30.01
C ALA A 436 4.89 16.72 -30.42
N LEU A 437 4.85 16.19 -31.64
CA LEU A 437 5.94 15.36 -32.17
C LEU A 437 7.24 16.15 -32.28
N TRP A 438 7.19 17.34 -32.90
CA TRP A 438 8.34 18.21 -33.12
C TRP A 438 9.04 18.63 -31.82
N ASN A 439 8.27 18.98 -30.79
CA ASN A 439 8.81 19.45 -29.52
C ASN A 439 9.01 18.32 -28.49
N GLY A 440 8.33 17.19 -28.65
CA GLY A 440 8.34 16.07 -27.73
C GLY A 440 9.46 15.07 -27.99
N VAL A 441 9.95 14.96 -29.23
CA VAL A 441 11.05 14.05 -29.58
C VAL A 441 12.29 14.85 -29.97
N SER A 442 13.34 14.77 -29.15
CA SER A 442 14.62 15.41 -29.45
C SER A 442 15.23 14.85 -30.73
N GLY A 443 15.61 15.75 -31.66
CA GLY A 443 16.28 15.37 -32.91
C GLY A 443 15.36 14.79 -33.99
N ILE A 444 14.03 14.85 -33.83
CA ILE A 444 13.11 14.40 -34.88
C ILE A 444 13.22 15.28 -36.13
N SER A 445 13.18 14.67 -37.31
CA SER A 445 13.19 15.41 -38.59
C SER A 445 11.76 15.79 -39.01
N LEU A 446 11.62 16.87 -39.78
CA LEU A 446 10.32 17.28 -40.32
C LEU A 446 9.73 16.21 -41.26
N THR A 447 10.58 15.49 -42.00
CA THR A 447 10.18 14.32 -42.81
C THR A 447 9.57 13.21 -41.95
N SER A 448 10.13 12.96 -40.76
CA SER A 448 9.60 11.99 -39.81
C SER A 448 8.24 12.43 -39.25
N VAL A 449 8.06 13.73 -38.96
CA VAL A 449 6.75 14.29 -38.55
C VAL A 449 5.73 14.13 -39.69
N ALA A 450 6.06 14.52 -40.92
CA ALA A 450 5.21 14.31 -42.10
C ALA A 450 4.77 12.85 -42.24
N SER A 451 5.74 11.92 -42.17
CA SER A 451 5.47 10.48 -42.28
C SER A 451 4.60 9.96 -41.15
N ALA A 452 4.82 10.44 -39.93
CA ALA A 452 4.03 10.08 -38.76
C ALA A 452 2.57 10.50 -38.91
N LEU A 453 2.32 11.72 -39.38
CA LEU A 453 0.97 12.21 -39.63
C LEU A 453 0.31 11.40 -40.76
N TRP A 454 0.99 11.26 -41.90
CA TRP A 454 0.46 10.59 -43.09
C TRP A 454 0.11 9.11 -42.84
N ASN A 455 0.98 8.38 -42.15
CA ASN A 455 0.79 6.94 -41.92
C ASN A 455 0.05 6.63 -40.62
N GLY A 456 0.10 7.53 -39.63
CA GLY A 456 -0.46 7.31 -38.30
C GLY A 456 -1.89 7.83 -38.12
N VAL A 457 -2.27 8.87 -38.86
CA VAL A 457 -3.58 9.51 -38.72
C VAL A 457 -4.47 9.11 -39.91
N SER A 458 -5.56 8.40 -39.62
CA SER A 458 -6.50 7.95 -40.66
C SER A 458 -7.43 9.06 -41.13
N GLY A 459 -7.77 9.06 -42.42
CA GLY A 459 -8.80 9.95 -42.98
C GLY A 459 -8.36 11.39 -43.26
N ILE A 460 -7.05 11.67 -43.18
CA ILE A 460 -6.49 12.98 -43.57
C ILE A 460 -5.97 12.95 -45.00
N ASN A 461 -5.82 14.13 -45.60
CA ASN A 461 -5.19 14.30 -46.91
C ASN A 461 -3.86 15.08 -46.81
N LEU A 462 -3.15 15.19 -47.94
CA LEU A 462 -1.84 15.83 -47.98
C LEU A 462 -1.90 17.34 -47.64
N THR A 463 -3.00 18.01 -47.98
CA THR A 463 -3.26 19.40 -47.57
C THR A 463 -3.31 19.52 -46.05
N ASN A 464 -3.98 18.60 -45.35
CA ASN A 464 -3.99 18.59 -43.89
C ASN A 464 -2.59 18.44 -43.31
N VAL A 465 -1.77 17.54 -43.86
CA VAL A 465 -0.36 17.36 -43.43
C VAL A 465 0.42 18.65 -43.65
N ALA A 466 0.31 19.29 -44.82
CA ALA A 466 0.99 20.55 -45.12
C ALA A 466 0.61 21.65 -44.13
N THR A 467 -0.69 21.84 -43.89
CA THR A 467 -1.21 22.80 -42.90
C THR A 467 -0.68 22.51 -41.49
N ALA A 468 -0.67 21.24 -41.09
CA ALA A 468 -0.21 20.84 -39.77
C ALA A 468 1.29 21.08 -39.56
N LEU A 469 2.12 20.80 -40.57
CA LEU A 469 3.55 21.10 -40.52
C LEU A 469 3.77 22.62 -40.43
N TRP A 470 3.13 23.38 -41.31
CA TRP A 470 3.28 24.84 -41.39
C TRP A 470 2.88 25.55 -40.09
N ASN A 471 1.75 25.16 -39.50
CA ASN A 471 1.24 25.81 -38.29
C ASN A 471 1.77 25.18 -36.99
N GLY A 472 2.13 23.90 -37.01
CA GLY A 472 2.53 23.14 -35.82
C GLY A 472 4.01 23.21 -35.52
N THR A 473 4.87 23.54 -36.49
CA THR A 473 6.33 23.59 -36.31
C THR A 473 6.86 25.00 -36.52
N SER A 474 7.60 25.51 -35.53
CA SER A 474 8.15 26.87 -35.57
C SER A 474 9.50 26.90 -36.28
N GLY A 475 9.78 28.00 -36.99
CA GLY A 475 11.08 28.24 -37.62
C GLY A 475 11.36 27.46 -38.91
N ILE A 476 10.34 26.83 -39.51
CA ILE A 476 10.47 26.12 -40.79
C ILE A 476 10.13 27.02 -41.98
N THR A 477 10.65 26.66 -43.15
CA THR A 477 10.37 27.34 -44.43
C THR A 477 9.42 26.53 -45.31
N LEU A 478 8.85 27.16 -46.34
CA LEU A 478 8.01 26.48 -47.32
C LEU A 478 8.78 25.35 -48.04
N THR A 479 10.08 25.56 -48.30
CA THR A 479 10.99 24.54 -48.82
C THR A 479 11.08 23.32 -47.90
N ASN A 480 11.14 23.52 -46.58
CA ASN A 480 11.14 22.42 -45.63
C ASN A 480 9.83 21.62 -45.68
N VAL A 481 8.67 22.29 -45.76
CA VAL A 481 7.38 21.61 -45.92
C VAL A 481 7.35 20.79 -47.21
N ALA A 482 7.74 21.38 -48.34
CA ALA A 482 7.78 20.68 -49.63
C ALA A 482 8.66 19.41 -49.57
N THR A 483 9.86 19.55 -48.98
CA THR A 483 10.80 18.44 -48.77
C THR A 483 10.19 17.34 -47.90
N ALA A 484 9.54 17.72 -46.80
CA ALA A 484 8.95 16.79 -45.84
C ALA A 484 7.75 16.05 -46.43
N LEU A 485 6.90 16.72 -47.20
CA LEU A 485 5.79 16.07 -47.90
C LEU A 485 6.33 15.06 -48.92
N TRP A 486 7.26 15.48 -49.78
CA TRP A 486 7.84 14.65 -50.84
C TRP A 486 8.53 13.40 -50.29
N ASN A 487 9.37 13.53 -49.27
CA ASN A 487 10.14 12.42 -48.73
C ASN A 487 9.42 11.64 -47.64
N GLY A 488 8.47 12.26 -46.93
CA GLY A 488 7.81 11.68 -45.76
C GLY A 488 6.57 10.87 -46.12
N THR A 489 5.99 11.09 -47.29
CA THR A 489 4.75 10.44 -47.73
C THR A 489 4.99 9.59 -48.98
N SER A 490 4.71 8.29 -48.89
CA SER A 490 4.93 7.36 -49.99
C SER A 490 3.81 7.44 -51.03
N GLY A 491 4.17 7.35 -52.32
CA GLY A 491 3.20 7.23 -53.41
C GLY A 491 2.52 8.54 -53.83
N ILE A 492 3.02 9.69 -53.36
CA ILE A 492 2.57 11.00 -53.85
C ILE A 492 3.41 11.46 -55.05
N ASN A 493 2.84 12.36 -55.87
CA ASN A 493 3.52 12.98 -57.01
C ASN A 493 3.73 14.49 -56.76
N LEU A 494 4.45 15.14 -57.69
CA LEU A 494 4.84 16.54 -57.54
C LEU A 494 3.63 17.48 -57.59
N THR A 495 2.63 17.14 -58.40
CA THR A 495 1.33 17.83 -58.48
C THR A 495 0.64 17.85 -57.12
N ASN A 496 0.57 16.71 -56.41
CA ASN A 496 -0.03 16.64 -55.09
C ASN A 496 0.71 17.53 -54.08
N VAL A 497 2.05 17.59 -54.14
CA VAL A 497 2.82 18.51 -53.27
C VAL A 497 2.46 19.96 -53.59
N ALA A 498 2.43 20.34 -54.87
CA ALA A 498 2.05 21.70 -55.28
C ALA A 498 0.64 22.07 -54.78
N THR A 499 -0.34 21.16 -54.96
CA THR A 499 -1.70 21.31 -54.45
C THR A 499 -1.74 21.49 -52.94
N ALA A 500 -0.99 20.67 -52.20
CA ALA A 500 -0.97 20.70 -50.75
C ALA A 500 -0.33 21.98 -50.21
N LEU A 501 0.75 22.47 -50.84
CA LEU A 501 1.36 23.74 -50.48
C LEU A 501 0.39 24.90 -50.74
N TRP A 502 -0.20 24.97 -51.94
CA TRP A 502 -1.11 26.05 -52.32
C TRP A 502 -2.36 26.13 -51.46
N ASN A 503 -3.04 25.00 -51.30
CA ASN A 503 -4.32 24.97 -50.58
C ASN A 503 -4.13 24.87 -49.06
N GLY A 504 -3.01 24.30 -48.62
CA GLY A 504 -2.77 24.01 -47.20
C GLY A 504 -2.12 25.14 -46.45
N ILE A 505 -1.46 26.06 -47.15
CA ILE A 505 -0.69 27.15 -46.54
C ILE A 505 -1.21 28.49 -47.08
N GLY A 506 -1.89 29.24 -46.21
CA GLY A 506 -2.43 30.56 -46.57
C GLY A 506 -1.35 31.63 -46.74
N GLY A 507 -1.60 32.58 -47.66
CA GLY A 507 -0.76 33.76 -47.84
C GLY A 507 0.50 33.55 -48.69
N ILE A 508 0.64 32.41 -49.37
CA ILE A 508 1.72 32.16 -50.33
C ILE A 508 1.29 32.49 -51.76
N ASN A 509 2.25 32.73 -52.64
CA ASN A 509 2.04 32.96 -54.07
C ASN A 509 2.69 31.84 -54.92
N ILE A 510 2.40 31.85 -56.22
CA ILE A 510 2.86 30.79 -57.14
C ILE A 510 4.40 30.76 -57.25
N ALA A 511 5.08 31.90 -57.16
CA ALA A 511 6.55 31.97 -57.09
C ALA A 511 7.10 31.28 -55.84
N SER A 512 6.42 31.37 -54.70
CA SER A 512 6.83 30.69 -53.47
C SER A 512 6.68 29.17 -53.58
N VAL A 513 5.56 28.69 -54.17
CA VAL A 513 5.36 27.26 -54.45
C VAL A 513 6.44 26.77 -55.42
N SER A 514 6.65 27.47 -56.53
CA SER A 514 7.69 27.18 -57.51
C SER A 514 9.08 27.05 -56.87
N ARG A 515 9.47 28.02 -56.03
CA ARG A 515 10.74 28.02 -55.30
C ARG A 515 10.88 26.82 -54.36
N ALA A 516 9.80 26.49 -53.65
CA ALA A 516 9.78 25.41 -52.67
C ALA A 516 9.88 24.04 -53.36
N LEU A 517 9.21 23.85 -54.49
CA LEU A 517 9.35 22.64 -55.31
C LEU A 517 10.77 22.53 -55.84
N TRP A 518 11.28 23.57 -56.51
CA TRP A 518 12.60 23.57 -57.15
C TRP A 518 13.75 23.30 -56.19
N ASN A 519 13.77 24.02 -55.05
CA ASN A 519 14.88 23.91 -54.11
C ASN A 519 14.67 22.82 -53.05
N GLY A 520 13.42 22.46 -52.77
CA GLY A 520 13.08 21.51 -51.70
C GLY A 520 13.06 20.07 -52.16
N ILE A 521 12.79 19.82 -53.45
CA ILE A 521 12.62 18.48 -53.98
C ILE A 521 13.77 18.19 -54.93
N GLY A 522 14.74 17.38 -54.48
CA GLY A 522 15.88 17.00 -55.30
C GLY A 522 15.49 16.10 -56.48
N GLY A 523 16.20 16.24 -57.60
CA GLY A 523 16.06 15.36 -58.76
C GLY A 523 14.90 15.70 -59.72
N ILE A 524 14.18 16.80 -59.49
CA ILE A 524 13.17 17.29 -60.44
C ILE A 524 13.79 18.31 -61.41
N ASN A 525 13.22 18.40 -62.62
CA ASN A 525 13.60 19.41 -63.60
C ASN A 525 12.54 20.53 -63.66
N LEU A 526 12.84 21.58 -64.44
CA LEU A 526 12.02 22.79 -64.48
C LEU A 526 10.66 22.52 -65.15
N ALA A 527 10.64 21.63 -66.14
CA ALA A 527 9.42 21.18 -66.80
C ALA A 527 8.46 20.50 -65.80
N ASN A 528 8.96 19.64 -64.92
CA ASN A 528 8.14 19.00 -63.88
C ASN A 528 7.55 20.03 -62.91
N VAL A 529 8.31 21.06 -62.53
CA VAL A 529 7.79 22.18 -61.72
C VAL A 529 6.65 22.88 -62.47
N ALA A 530 6.85 23.21 -63.75
CA ALA A 530 5.81 23.83 -64.57
C ALA A 530 4.54 22.96 -64.64
N THR A 531 4.68 21.65 -64.89
CA THR A 531 3.57 20.68 -64.90
C THR A 531 2.84 20.64 -63.56
N ALA A 532 3.58 20.64 -62.45
CA ALA A 532 3.03 20.57 -61.11
C ALA A 532 2.28 21.84 -60.71
N LEU A 533 2.80 23.02 -61.11
CA LEU A 533 2.12 24.29 -60.92
C LEU A 533 0.82 24.32 -61.73
N TRP A 534 0.90 24.05 -63.03
CA TRP A 534 -0.24 24.08 -63.96
C TRP A 534 -1.38 23.13 -63.56
N ASN A 535 -1.05 21.89 -63.22
CA ASN A 535 -2.07 20.88 -62.91
C ASN A 535 -2.44 20.81 -61.43
N GLY A 536 -1.54 21.24 -60.54
CA GLY A 536 -1.67 21.04 -59.10
C GLY A 536 -2.23 22.25 -58.38
N VAL A 537 -2.07 23.44 -58.93
CA VAL A 537 -2.52 24.67 -58.31
C VAL A 537 -3.86 25.07 -58.93
N SER A 538 -4.89 25.25 -58.10
CA SER A 538 -6.22 25.64 -58.60
C SER A 538 -6.29 27.14 -58.86
N GLY A 539 -6.86 27.53 -60.00
CA GLY A 539 -7.07 28.92 -60.38
C GLY A 539 -5.85 29.65 -60.94
N VAL A 540 -4.77 28.92 -61.29
CA VAL A 540 -3.62 29.50 -62.01
C VAL A 540 -3.83 29.41 -63.51
N ASP A 541 -3.33 30.41 -64.21
CA ASP A 541 -3.20 30.41 -65.66
C ASP A 541 -1.73 30.27 -66.09
N LEU A 542 -1.47 30.39 -67.40
CA LEU A 542 -0.14 30.12 -67.95
C LEU A 542 0.82 31.27 -67.59
N ASP A 543 0.28 32.47 -67.44
CA ASP A 543 0.99 33.69 -67.08
C ASP A 543 1.50 33.59 -65.64
N ASP A 544 0.67 33.12 -64.72
CA ASP A 544 1.04 32.81 -63.34
C ASP A 544 2.14 31.75 -63.25
N VAL A 545 2.06 30.69 -64.08
CA VAL A 545 3.10 29.66 -64.10
C VAL A 545 4.41 30.23 -64.65
N ALA A 546 4.37 31.01 -65.73
CA ALA A 546 5.55 31.68 -66.30
C ALA A 546 6.19 32.63 -65.27
N TRP A 547 5.38 33.46 -64.61
CA TRP A 547 5.81 34.36 -63.55
C TRP A 547 6.42 33.60 -62.37
N GLY A 548 5.76 32.51 -61.94
CA GLY A 548 6.19 31.67 -60.83
C GLY A 548 7.51 30.97 -61.10
N LEU A 549 7.75 30.51 -62.33
CA LEU A 549 9.05 29.97 -62.73
C LEU A 549 10.12 31.07 -62.69
N TRP A 550 9.89 32.19 -63.40
CA TRP A 550 10.85 33.29 -63.55
C TRP A 550 11.25 33.93 -62.22
N ASN A 551 10.27 34.32 -61.39
CA ASN A 551 10.52 35.02 -60.14
C ASN A 551 10.70 34.07 -58.94
N GLY A 552 10.17 32.85 -59.02
CA GLY A 552 10.28 31.87 -57.94
C GLY A 552 11.63 31.18 -57.90
N ILE A 553 12.30 31.02 -59.04
CA ILE A 553 13.53 30.24 -59.13
C ILE A 553 14.69 31.16 -59.51
N SER A 554 15.65 31.32 -58.60
CA SER A 554 16.85 32.12 -58.87
C SER A 554 17.80 31.38 -59.83
N GLY A 555 18.38 32.11 -60.79
CA GLY A 555 19.44 31.60 -61.67
C GLY A 555 18.96 30.88 -62.94
N ILE A 556 17.65 30.86 -63.22
CA ILE A 556 17.14 30.40 -64.52
C ILE A 556 17.06 31.56 -65.52
N ASN A 557 17.20 31.27 -66.81
CA ASN A 557 17.04 32.23 -67.90
C ASN A 557 15.68 32.06 -68.60
N LEU A 558 15.34 33.01 -69.48
CA LEU A 558 14.03 33.07 -70.13
C LEU A 558 13.81 31.87 -71.07
N ALA A 559 14.86 31.40 -71.75
CA ALA A 559 14.81 30.22 -72.60
C ALA A 559 14.48 28.94 -71.82
N ASN A 560 14.96 28.81 -70.57
CA ASN A 560 14.63 27.69 -69.69
C ASN A 560 13.17 27.75 -69.24
N VAL A 561 12.64 28.95 -68.95
CA VAL A 561 11.20 29.13 -68.65
C VAL A 561 10.36 28.69 -69.85
N VAL A 562 10.72 29.13 -71.06
CA VAL A 562 10.09 28.69 -72.31
C VAL A 562 10.12 27.18 -72.46
N ASN A 563 11.29 26.57 -72.30
CA ASN A 563 11.44 25.14 -72.43
C ASN A 563 10.57 24.37 -71.44
N ALA A 564 10.48 24.86 -70.20
CA ALA A 564 9.65 24.27 -69.16
C ALA A 564 8.16 24.41 -69.43
N LEU A 565 7.70 25.56 -69.91
CA LEU A 565 6.31 25.75 -70.33
C LEU A 565 6.00 24.82 -71.52
N TRP A 566 6.80 24.90 -72.59
CA TRP A 566 6.57 24.17 -73.84
C TRP A 566 6.57 22.65 -73.68
N ASN A 567 7.56 22.11 -72.97
CA ASN A 567 7.72 20.66 -72.82
C ASN A 567 7.02 20.12 -71.56
N GLY A 568 6.88 20.94 -70.52
CA GLY A 568 6.28 20.53 -69.25
C GLY A 568 4.75 20.65 -69.24
N ILE A 569 4.19 21.65 -69.92
CA ILE A 569 2.74 21.87 -69.96
C ILE A 569 2.25 21.45 -71.34
N GLY A 570 1.91 20.17 -71.48
CA GLY A 570 1.47 19.60 -72.75
C GLY A 570 0.22 20.29 -73.30
N GLY A 571 0.16 20.46 -74.63
CA GLY A 571 -1.01 21.00 -75.32
C GLY A 571 -1.08 22.53 -75.42
N ILE A 572 -0.07 23.26 -74.95
CA ILE A 572 0.02 24.71 -75.16
C ILE A 572 0.63 25.04 -76.53
N SER A 573 0.17 26.14 -77.14
CA SER A 573 0.69 26.63 -78.41
C SER A 573 1.80 27.67 -78.22
N ILE A 574 2.60 27.92 -79.26
CA ILE A 574 3.76 28.82 -79.17
C ILE A 574 3.34 30.27 -78.92
N ASN A 575 2.18 30.68 -79.44
CA ASN A 575 1.57 31.98 -79.14
C ASN A 575 1.13 32.09 -77.68
N ASN A 576 0.67 31.00 -77.04
CA ASN A 576 0.33 31.03 -75.62
C ASN A 576 1.59 31.14 -74.75
N VAL A 577 2.69 30.47 -75.14
CA VAL A 577 3.99 30.66 -74.48
C VAL A 577 4.47 32.11 -74.63
N ALA A 578 4.41 32.67 -75.85
CA ALA A 578 4.77 34.06 -76.09
C ALA A 578 3.93 35.04 -75.24
N HIS A 579 2.62 34.80 -75.16
CA HIS A 579 1.69 35.56 -74.32
C HIS A 579 2.12 35.52 -72.85
N ALA A 580 2.33 34.32 -72.31
CA ALA A 580 2.67 34.13 -70.91
C ALA A 580 4.01 34.74 -70.50
N LEU A 581 5.01 34.75 -71.40
CA LEU A 581 6.25 35.47 -71.14
C LEU A 581 6.03 36.98 -71.11
N TRP A 582 5.33 37.51 -72.12
CA TRP A 582 5.16 38.95 -72.28
C TRP A 582 4.30 39.56 -71.16
N TYR A 583 3.16 38.94 -70.90
CA TYR A 583 2.18 39.44 -69.95
C TYR A 583 2.38 38.90 -68.53
N GLY A 584 2.79 37.64 -68.40
CA GLY A 584 3.00 37.01 -67.09
C GLY A 584 4.28 37.46 -66.39
N ILE A 585 5.42 37.55 -67.09
CA ILE A 585 6.68 37.93 -66.44
C ILE A 585 6.78 39.44 -66.23
N GLY A 586 6.35 40.23 -67.22
CA GLY A 586 6.42 41.69 -67.20
C GLY A 586 7.85 42.24 -67.28
N GLY A 587 8.04 43.33 -68.05
CA GLY A 587 9.33 44.01 -68.16
C GLY A 587 10.39 43.28 -69.02
N VAL A 588 10.00 42.24 -69.75
CA VAL A 588 10.84 41.58 -70.77
C VAL A 588 10.69 42.26 -72.13
N GLY A 589 11.80 42.43 -72.87
CA GLY A 589 11.76 42.99 -74.23
C GLY A 589 11.19 42.00 -75.25
N ILE A 590 10.68 42.51 -76.38
CA ILE A 590 10.12 41.64 -77.43
C ILE A 590 11.21 40.81 -78.11
N GLU A 591 12.41 41.38 -78.21
CA GLU A 591 13.65 40.72 -78.61
C GLU A 591 14.04 39.59 -77.64
N ASP A 592 13.84 39.77 -76.33
CA ASP A 592 14.12 38.75 -75.34
C ASP A 592 13.12 37.60 -75.44
N VAL A 593 11.84 37.91 -75.63
CA VAL A 593 10.80 36.90 -75.89
C VAL A 593 11.11 36.13 -77.17
N ALA A 594 11.48 36.81 -78.26
CA ALA A 594 11.86 36.17 -79.52
C ALA A 594 13.08 35.26 -79.35
N SER A 595 14.11 35.74 -78.66
CA SER A 595 15.33 34.98 -78.34
C SER A 595 15.01 33.76 -77.48
N ALA A 596 14.14 33.90 -76.47
CA ALA A 596 13.74 32.81 -75.60
C ALA A 596 12.92 31.75 -76.32
N LEU A 597 11.99 32.14 -77.21
CA LEU A 597 11.24 31.22 -78.05
C LEU A 597 12.17 30.42 -78.97
N TRP A 598 13.08 31.11 -79.66
CA TRP A 598 14.05 30.50 -80.57
C TRP A 598 14.98 29.50 -79.86
N ASN A 599 15.55 29.91 -78.73
CA ASN A 599 16.53 29.10 -78.01
C ASN A 599 15.87 28.04 -77.10
N GLY A 600 14.66 28.31 -76.59
CA GLY A 600 13.95 27.45 -75.65
C GLY A 600 13.16 26.33 -76.32
N ILE A 601 12.72 26.51 -77.57
CA ILE A 601 11.94 25.54 -78.34
C ILE A 601 12.81 24.99 -79.48
N SER A 602 13.44 23.83 -79.25
CA SER A 602 14.46 23.23 -80.14
C SER A 602 14.00 22.87 -81.56
N SER A 603 12.70 22.95 -81.85
CA SER A 603 12.10 22.68 -83.17
C SER A 603 11.37 23.88 -83.79
N SER A 604 11.50 25.08 -83.20
CA SER A 604 10.84 26.28 -83.72
C SER A 604 11.52 26.77 -85.00
N SER A 605 10.74 27.10 -86.02
CA SER A 605 11.24 27.85 -87.18
C SER A 605 11.20 29.36 -86.91
N HIS A 606 11.96 30.13 -87.67
CA HIS A 606 11.89 31.60 -87.60
C HIS A 606 10.46 32.12 -87.85
N PHE A 607 9.70 31.42 -88.70
CA PHE A 607 8.28 31.73 -88.93
C PHE A 607 7.44 31.42 -87.69
N ASP A 608 7.66 30.30 -87.00
CA ASP A 608 6.93 29.95 -85.78
C ASP A 608 7.19 30.97 -84.65
N VAL A 609 8.43 31.44 -84.50
CA VAL A 609 8.77 32.50 -83.55
C VAL A 609 8.03 33.80 -83.91
N ALA A 610 8.08 34.21 -85.18
CA ALA A 610 7.38 35.40 -85.66
C ALA A 610 5.86 35.29 -85.47
N TRP A 611 5.29 34.12 -85.77
CA TRP A 611 3.88 33.80 -85.62
C TRP A 611 3.45 33.80 -84.15
N GLY A 612 4.27 33.23 -83.26
CA GLY A 612 4.06 33.22 -81.82
C GLY A 612 4.04 34.63 -81.24
N LEU A 613 4.97 35.50 -81.64
CA LEU A 613 4.98 36.90 -81.24
C LEU A 613 3.72 37.62 -81.74
N TRP A 614 3.43 37.54 -83.05
CA TRP A 614 2.32 38.25 -83.69
C TRP A 614 0.97 37.90 -83.06
N ASN A 615 0.67 36.60 -82.93
CA ASN A 615 -0.62 36.15 -82.42
C ASN A 615 -0.67 36.09 -80.89
N GLY A 616 0.48 36.01 -80.21
CA GLY A 616 0.55 35.88 -78.75
C GLY A 616 0.57 37.21 -78.02
N ILE A 617 1.27 38.22 -78.54
CA ILE A 617 1.52 39.48 -77.82
C ILE A 617 0.49 40.56 -78.18
N GLY A 618 -0.16 40.51 -79.35
CA GLY A 618 -1.24 41.45 -79.71
C GLY A 618 -0.79 42.92 -79.86
N GLY A 619 -1.30 43.62 -80.88
CA GLY A 619 -0.98 45.04 -81.09
C GLY A 619 0.46 45.31 -81.58
N LEU A 620 1.20 44.26 -81.95
CA LEU A 620 2.48 44.37 -82.65
C LEU A 620 2.27 44.69 -84.13
N ASP A 621 3.10 45.56 -84.69
CA ASP A 621 3.19 45.75 -86.14
C ASP A 621 4.31 44.91 -86.77
N LEU A 622 4.35 44.83 -88.10
CA LEU A 622 5.38 44.09 -88.82
C LEU A 622 6.79 44.61 -88.50
N GLY A 623 6.93 45.90 -88.20
CA GLY A 623 8.19 46.51 -87.77
C GLY A 623 8.67 45.97 -86.43
N ASN A 624 7.76 45.74 -85.48
CA ASN A 624 8.07 45.14 -84.18
C ASN A 624 8.51 43.68 -84.35
N ILE A 625 7.85 42.91 -85.21
CA ILE A 625 8.25 41.53 -85.52
C ILE A 625 9.64 41.50 -86.15
N VAL A 626 9.89 42.36 -87.14
CA VAL A 626 11.21 42.47 -87.79
C VAL A 626 12.28 42.87 -86.78
N TYR A 627 12.00 43.83 -85.90
CA TYR A 627 12.90 44.24 -84.84
C TYR A 627 13.24 43.07 -83.91
N ALA A 628 12.25 42.30 -83.48
CA ALA A 628 12.42 41.15 -82.59
C ALA A 628 13.22 40.02 -83.27
N LEU A 629 12.98 39.74 -84.55
CA LEU A 629 13.72 38.74 -85.32
C LEU A 629 15.18 39.14 -85.58
N VAL A 630 15.45 40.42 -85.87
CA VAL A 630 16.80 40.91 -86.10
C VAL A 630 17.60 40.92 -84.79
N ASN A 631 17.04 41.50 -83.73
CA ASN A 631 17.78 41.73 -82.48
C ASN A 631 17.71 40.56 -81.50
N GLY A 632 16.64 39.77 -81.53
CA GLY A 632 16.45 38.59 -80.66
C GLY A 632 16.91 37.28 -81.28
N VAL A 633 16.75 37.09 -82.59
CA VAL A 633 17.10 35.84 -83.30
C VAL A 633 18.37 35.97 -84.17
N GLY A 634 18.82 37.19 -84.47
CA GLY A 634 20.04 37.45 -85.23
C GLY A 634 19.87 37.36 -86.75
N LEU A 635 18.66 37.53 -87.27
CA LEU A 635 18.40 37.55 -88.71
C LEU A 635 18.88 38.85 -89.37
N SER A 636 19.22 38.79 -90.67
CA SER A 636 19.39 40.00 -91.47
C SER A 636 18.05 40.71 -91.65
N THR A 637 18.07 42.04 -91.76
CA THR A 637 16.85 42.86 -91.94
C THR A 637 16.01 42.40 -93.14
N ALA A 638 16.65 42.02 -94.25
CA ALA A 638 15.96 41.52 -95.44
C ALA A 638 15.29 40.17 -95.19
N ALA A 639 15.95 39.24 -94.49
CA ALA A 639 15.38 37.94 -94.15
C ALA A 639 14.21 38.08 -93.17
N ALA A 640 14.34 38.96 -92.18
CA ALA A 640 13.28 39.25 -91.21
C ALA A 640 12.03 39.84 -91.89
N TRP A 641 12.19 40.79 -92.82
CA TRP A 641 11.06 41.34 -93.61
C TRP A 641 10.38 40.27 -94.45
N ASN A 642 11.14 39.39 -95.12
CA ASN A 642 10.57 38.31 -95.92
C ASN A 642 9.70 37.34 -95.08
N ILE A 643 10.06 37.11 -93.83
CA ILE A 643 9.28 36.27 -92.91
C ILE A 643 8.07 37.04 -92.39
N ALA A 644 8.25 38.30 -91.98
CA ALA A 644 7.16 39.12 -91.47
C ALA A 644 6.03 39.32 -92.51
N TYR A 645 6.34 39.47 -93.80
CA TYR A 645 5.34 39.56 -94.87
C TYR A 645 4.55 38.25 -95.13
N GLN A 646 4.98 37.12 -94.56
CA GLN A 646 4.29 35.84 -94.69
C GLN A 646 3.29 35.59 -93.54
N LEU A 647 3.33 36.41 -92.48
CA LEU A 647 2.34 36.41 -91.39
C LEU A 647 1.02 37.00 -91.88
#